data_AF-A0AA46W918-F1
#
_entry.id   AF-A0AA46W918-F1
#
_cell.length_a   1.000
_cell.length_b   1.000
_cell.length_c   1.000
_cell.angle_alpha   90.00
_cell.angle_beta   90.00
_cell.angle_gamma   90.00
#
_symmetry.space_group_name_H-M   'P 1'
#
loop_
_entity.id
_entity.type
_entity.pdbx_description
1 polymer ?
#
loop_
_entity_poly.entity_id
_entity_poly.type
_entity_poly.pdbx_seq_one_letter_code
_entity_poly.pdbx_strand_id
1 'polypeptide(L)'
;MKTLNKNDIQNVMDIQNLLSFDTYYTLLNENTNDEQKYKQAKREFIRRQSQLLITDGAEFICGVHKGSFRTNYQWDTINDKGVGRQCDVLPENFTFTDGFQILSIGTWQRIGSTTTFNEEYPILFRSTIQITGKMPGNNPPETYNLQFLNAGQNFSYEDTIDQAYEQSVLSEEEGNNKQEEAQPSADCTVRFSLDTSKDNNFGFDSYEVSKKGCKDKEKLKSVYKKLEPFREEYLMPWVSLAQYRYAILKVAVKGKYKEITFKEPKSYFTFEPATITPETQQVKITCNDTITEKEYKVEVLADGKVAGGLMFVENSVKKLKLPINWYNVVVNPTDLGDLSGIVKKEYIEAYCKKAFTPALIQVEINEIKTPIDLSKVISTFVNKAENKVQNSYLFGSLLCYAVPRTPYQISLFTTFLKREKEAGDLINYNNGVTLHSTVIQKEDRNALNNFIDESVARSLSKSPNNIDHSYPQDEEFCMMFLANDPSKIQPRVEIPHELMHALGLEHTFEEKEHPNKEHIFRKGSTKNYMDYDNTKETTFKWQWDILRKSPYVKLLILIFTLLFSSCKVMSDKELQTISCVCNDSITQEDKKLPIPPPERVKNDSLDISISNGWYQKDWCEAYLKYIDNLKTKERKIIYYDLSGNIKQVITFFPNERIGREFFFDEQGNVKEVINHDEGWNICAFQVFAIAKKYAGNNYHKKDPIFQLCKDKYKGKEVWKISYKNKRYRWRSLYIDKNNGRILKVERG
;
A
#
# COMPACT_ATOMS: atom_id res chain seq x y z
N MET A 1 25.43 -9.73 -23.29
CA MET A 1 25.25 -10.29 -21.93
C MET A 1 26.12 -11.53 -21.82
N LYS A 2 26.99 -11.63 -20.81
CA LYS A 2 27.69 -12.89 -20.51
C LYS A 2 26.67 -13.93 -20.00
N THR A 3 26.73 -15.14 -20.54
CA THR A 3 26.02 -16.33 -20.02
C THR A 3 26.52 -16.65 -18.61
N LEU A 4 25.63 -17.18 -17.77
CA LEU A 4 26.00 -17.56 -16.39
C LEU A 4 27.05 -18.66 -16.46
N ASN A 5 28.10 -18.56 -15.65
CA ASN A 5 29.07 -19.65 -15.60
C ASN A 5 28.48 -20.83 -14.81
N LYS A 6 29.15 -21.99 -14.87
CA LYS A 6 28.69 -23.21 -14.21
C LYS A 6 28.48 -23.03 -12.69
N ASN A 7 29.29 -22.20 -12.03
CA ASN A 7 29.15 -21.93 -10.60
C ASN A 7 27.93 -21.05 -10.31
N ASP A 8 27.63 -20.07 -11.17
CA ASP A 8 26.45 -19.22 -11.03
C ASP A 8 25.16 -20.03 -11.19
N ILE A 9 25.11 -20.98 -12.15
CA ILE A 9 23.97 -21.88 -12.34
C ILE A 9 23.77 -22.76 -11.11
N GLN A 10 24.86 -23.29 -10.54
CA GLN A 10 24.79 -24.07 -9.30
C GLN A 10 24.26 -23.23 -8.14
N ASN A 11 24.75 -21.99 -7.99
CA ASN A 11 24.26 -21.06 -6.98
C ASN A 11 22.76 -20.72 -7.16
N VAL A 12 22.27 -20.58 -8.40
CA VAL A 12 20.84 -20.39 -8.70
C VAL A 12 20.01 -21.58 -8.24
N MET A 13 20.51 -22.81 -8.45
CA MET A 13 19.86 -24.05 -7.98
C MET A 13 19.86 -24.12 -6.46
N ASP A 14 20.98 -23.76 -5.83
CA ASP A 14 21.16 -23.84 -4.39
C ASP A 14 20.27 -22.85 -3.65
N ILE A 15 20.00 -21.66 -4.22
CA ILE A 15 19.09 -20.66 -3.62
C ILE A 15 17.67 -20.65 -4.20
N GLN A 16 17.26 -21.69 -4.95
CA GLN A 16 16.00 -21.71 -5.70
C GLN A 16 14.74 -21.35 -4.88
N ASN A 17 14.70 -21.74 -3.60
CA ASN A 17 13.57 -21.47 -2.70
C ASN A 17 13.46 -19.99 -2.29
N LEU A 18 14.50 -19.19 -2.51
CA LEU A 18 14.54 -17.75 -2.22
C LEU A 18 14.26 -16.88 -3.45
N LEU A 19 14.30 -17.48 -4.64
CA LEU A 19 14.05 -16.81 -5.91
C LEU A 19 12.58 -16.95 -6.30
N SER A 20 12.02 -15.93 -6.96
CA SER A 20 10.74 -16.09 -7.64
C SER A 20 10.83 -17.19 -8.70
N PHE A 21 9.71 -17.87 -8.93
CA PHE A 21 9.62 -18.93 -9.94
C PHE A 21 10.07 -18.43 -11.32
N ASP A 22 9.69 -17.20 -11.68
CA ASP A 22 10.09 -16.57 -12.94
C ASP A 22 11.60 -16.32 -13.00
N THR A 23 12.22 -15.86 -11.91
CA THR A 23 13.68 -15.64 -11.84
C THR A 23 14.45 -16.94 -11.95
N TYR A 24 14.10 -17.94 -11.13
CA TYR A 24 14.72 -19.27 -11.17
C TYR A 24 14.64 -19.88 -12.57
N TYR A 25 13.45 -19.86 -13.18
CA TYR A 25 13.23 -20.42 -14.51
C TYR A 25 13.94 -19.62 -15.62
N THR A 26 14.03 -18.29 -15.50
CA THR A 26 14.68 -17.44 -16.50
C THR A 26 16.20 -17.60 -16.48
N LEU A 27 16.81 -17.71 -15.30
CA LEU A 27 18.26 -17.90 -15.15
C LEU A 27 18.70 -19.32 -15.49
N LEU A 28 17.95 -20.34 -15.06
CA LEU A 28 18.31 -21.74 -15.29
C LEU A 28 18.26 -22.14 -16.77
N ASN A 29 17.31 -21.57 -17.52
CA ASN A 29 17.16 -21.83 -18.96
C ASN A 29 17.95 -20.85 -19.84
N GLU A 30 18.77 -19.97 -19.23
CA GLU A 30 19.48 -18.88 -19.91
C GLU A 30 18.59 -18.13 -20.91
N ASN A 31 17.32 -17.90 -20.55
CA ASN A 31 16.35 -17.37 -21.50
C ASN A 31 16.54 -15.85 -21.67
N THR A 32 17.44 -15.48 -22.57
CA THR A 32 17.78 -14.09 -22.90
C THR A 32 16.87 -13.48 -23.96
N ASN A 33 15.82 -14.18 -24.40
CA ASN A 33 14.90 -13.68 -25.45
C ASN A 33 14.10 -12.45 -25.01
N ASP A 34 13.95 -12.25 -23.70
CA ASP A 34 13.41 -11.04 -23.10
C ASP A 34 14.49 -10.44 -22.18
N GLU A 35 15.21 -9.46 -22.72
CA GLU A 35 16.35 -8.83 -22.07
C GLU A 35 15.98 -8.17 -20.72
N GLN A 36 14.75 -7.63 -20.61
CA GLN A 36 14.25 -7.05 -19.37
C GLN A 36 13.95 -8.14 -18.34
N LYS A 37 13.31 -9.23 -18.76
CA LYS A 37 13.02 -10.39 -17.89
C LYS A 37 14.30 -11.03 -17.37
N TYR A 38 15.32 -11.21 -18.23
CA TYR A 38 16.62 -11.75 -17.82
C TYR A 38 17.37 -10.80 -16.88
N LYS A 39 17.35 -9.48 -17.13
CA LYS A 39 17.92 -8.47 -16.20
C LYS A 39 17.22 -8.47 -14.85
N GLN A 40 15.89 -8.59 -14.83
CA GLN A 40 15.11 -8.67 -13.59
C GLN A 40 15.39 -9.95 -12.81
N ALA A 41 15.56 -11.06 -13.51
CA ALA A 41 15.97 -12.32 -12.91
C ALA A 41 17.37 -12.22 -12.29
N LYS A 42 18.34 -11.64 -13.02
CA LYS A 42 19.70 -11.41 -12.52
C LYS A 42 19.72 -10.47 -11.31
N ARG A 43 18.87 -9.42 -11.29
CA ARG A 43 18.65 -8.51 -10.14
C ARG A 43 18.24 -9.25 -8.88
N GLU A 44 17.18 -10.04 -8.98
CA GLU A 44 16.65 -10.77 -7.85
C GLU A 44 17.65 -11.81 -7.34
N PHE A 45 18.34 -12.53 -8.24
CA PHE A 45 19.40 -13.46 -7.87
C PHE A 45 20.54 -12.78 -7.11
N ILE A 46 21.09 -11.69 -7.64
CA ILE A 46 22.15 -10.89 -7.00
C ILE A 46 21.70 -10.43 -5.61
N ARG A 47 20.47 -9.92 -5.48
CA ARG A 47 19.93 -9.44 -4.21
C ARG A 47 19.81 -10.56 -3.18
N ARG A 48 19.24 -11.71 -3.55
CA ARG A 48 19.08 -12.85 -2.64
C ARG A 48 20.41 -13.45 -2.21
N GLN A 49 21.39 -13.46 -3.11
CA GLN A 49 22.73 -13.95 -2.80
C GLN A 49 23.50 -13.02 -1.85
N SER A 50 23.38 -11.68 -1.99
CA SER A 50 24.03 -10.71 -1.07
C SER A 50 23.62 -10.88 0.39
N GLN A 51 22.44 -11.46 0.60
CA GLN A 51 21.75 -11.53 1.88
C GLN A 51 22.10 -12.79 2.70
N LEU A 52 22.95 -13.66 2.16
CA LEU A 52 23.37 -14.89 2.82
C LEU A 52 24.44 -14.57 3.88
N LEU A 53 24.27 -15.08 5.10
CA LEU A 53 25.32 -15.09 6.13
C LEU A 53 26.49 -16.03 5.78
N ILE A 54 27.72 -15.66 6.12
CA ILE A 54 28.87 -16.56 5.99
C ILE A 54 28.86 -17.58 7.12
N THR A 55 29.12 -18.84 6.80
CA THR A 55 29.27 -19.92 7.78
C THR A 55 30.60 -20.63 7.65
N ASP A 56 30.95 -21.41 8.67
CA ASP A 56 32.17 -22.21 8.73
C ASP A 56 32.34 -23.11 7.48
N GLY A 57 33.54 -23.08 6.91
CA GLY A 57 33.90 -23.77 5.68
C GLY A 57 33.53 -23.03 4.39
N ALA A 58 33.10 -21.76 4.46
CA ALA A 58 32.92 -20.93 3.28
C ALA A 58 34.24 -20.75 2.51
N GLU A 59 34.22 -20.92 1.18
CA GLU A 59 35.42 -20.76 0.36
C GLU A 59 35.61 -19.31 -0.07
N PHE A 60 36.85 -18.87 -0.25
CA PHE A 60 37.18 -17.53 -0.70
C PHE A 60 38.37 -17.49 -1.67
N ILE A 61 38.50 -16.35 -2.35
CA ILE A 61 39.69 -15.95 -3.11
C ILE A 61 40.25 -14.63 -2.58
N CYS A 62 41.57 -14.49 -2.57
CA CYS A 62 42.29 -13.30 -2.15
C CYS A 62 43.47 -13.08 -3.12
N GLY A 63 43.29 -12.21 -4.12
CA GLY A 63 44.21 -12.12 -5.25
C GLY A 63 44.19 -13.40 -6.08
N VAL A 64 45.35 -14.07 -6.20
CA VAL A 64 45.46 -15.38 -6.87
C VAL A 64 45.30 -16.56 -5.91
N HIS A 65 45.26 -16.30 -4.60
CA HIS A 65 45.25 -17.31 -3.56
C HIS A 65 43.83 -17.75 -3.21
N LYS A 66 43.62 -19.07 -3.03
CA LYS A 66 42.32 -19.65 -2.64
C LYS A 66 42.39 -20.23 -1.24
N GLY A 67 41.29 -20.12 -0.51
CA GLY A 67 41.23 -20.64 0.86
C GLY A 67 39.82 -20.93 1.35
N SER A 68 39.74 -21.42 2.59
CA SER A 68 38.50 -21.63 3.33
C SER A 68 38.49 -20.81 4.61
N PHE A 69 37.34 -20.26 4.94
CA PHE A 69 37.10 -19.48 6.14
C PHE A 69 36.60 -20.37 7.27
N ARG A 70 37.07 -20.11 8.49
CA ARG A 70 36.65 -20.79 9.72
C ARG A 70 36.21 -19.77 10.76
N THR A 71 35.20 -20.11 11.54
CA THR A 71 34.69 -19.24 12.62
C THR A 71 35.28 -19.65 13.96
N ASN A 72 35.44 -18.70 14.88
CA ASN A 72 36.02 -18.98 16.21
C ASN A 72 34.99 -19.53 17.23
N TYR A 73 33.70 -19.47 16.89
CA TYR A 73 32.60 -19.82 17.81
C TYR A 73 31.60 -20.76 17.15
N GLN A 74 31.20 -21.82 17.87
CA GLN A 74 30.33 -22.90 17.37
C GLN A 74 28.91 -22.90 17.96
N TRP A 75 28.54 -21.93 18.80
CA TRP A 75 27.26 -21.95 19.52
C TRP A 75 26.10 -21.30 18.72
N ASP A 76 26.39 -20.33 17.84
CA ASP A 76 25.44 -19.87 16.83
C ASP A 76 25.71 -20.58 15.52
N THR A 77 24.79 -21.45 15.12
CA THR A 77 24.97 -22.24 13.90
C THR A 77 23.83 -22.07 12.91
N ILE A 78 24.17 -22.13 11.63
CA ILE A 78 23.24 -22.36 10.53
C ILE A 78 23.65 -23.70 9.92
N ASN A 79 22.74 -24.68 9.95
CA ASN A 79 23.01 -26.06 9.53
C ASN A 79 24.24 -26.66 10.22
N ASP A 80 24.31 -26.52 11.56
CA ASP A 80 25.40 -27.04 12.40
C ASP A 80 26.80 -26.46 12.10
N LYS A 81 26.87 -25.36 11.33
CA LYS A 81 28.11 -24.62 11.04
C LYS A 81 28.09 -23.26 11.71
N GLY A 82 29.17 -22.87 12.37
CA GLY A 82 29.30 -21.58 13.03
C GLY A 82 29.06 -20.42 12.08
N VAL A 83 28.37 -19.37 12.52
CA VAL A 83 28.15 -18.14 11.74
C VAL A 83 29.34 -17.21 11.88
N GLY A 84 29.84 -16.68 10.76
CA GLY A 84 30.95 -15.73 10.72
C GLY A 84 30.55 -14.36 11.25
N ARG A 85 31.42 -13.72 12.01
CA ARG A 85 31.17 -12.44 12.70
C ARG A 85 32.28 -11.44 12.44
N GLN A 86 31.98 -10.15 12.64
CA GLN A 86 32.94 -9.07 12.44
C GLN A 86 34.26 -9.21 13.23
N CYS A 87 34.29 -10.01 14.30
CA CYS A 87 35.48 -10.27 15.10
C CYS A 87 36.35 -11.43 14.59
N ASP A 88 35.87 -12.20 13.61
CA ASP A 88 36.62 -13.31 12.98
C ASP A 88 37.67 -12.74 12.00
N VAL A 89 38.72 -12.16 12.56
CA VAL A 89 39.84 -11.51 11.85
C VAL A 89 41.19 -12.06 12.28
N LEU A 90 41.24 -13.23 12.91
CA LEU A 90 42.50 -13.88 13.30
C LEU A 90 43.10 -14.64 12.11
N PRO A 91 44.43 -14.73 11.99
CA PRO A 91 45.07 -15.48 10.90
C PRO A 91 44.58 -16.93 10.75
N GLU A 92 44.24 -17.57 11.87
CA GLU A 92 43.70 -18.94 11.92
C GLU A 92 42.28 -19.09 11.34
N ASN A 93 41.54 -17.99 11.18
CA ASN A 93 40.25 -17.99 10.49
C ASN A 93 40.37 -18.18 8.97
N PHE A 94 41.58 -18.04 8.42
CA PHE A 94 41.83 -18.09 6.98
C PHE A 94 42.82 -19.22 6.66
N THR A 95 42.35 -20.28 6.03
CA THR A 95 43.20 -21.39 5.58
C THR A 95 43.47 -21.27 4.09
N PHE A 96 44.69 -20.92 3.70
CA PHE A 96 45.11 -20.84 2.30
C PHE A 96 45.58 -22.21 1.78
N THR A 97 45.08 -22.60 0.62
CA THR A 97 45.35 -23.91 0.00
C THR A 97 46.76 -24.04 -0.57
N ASP A 98 47.42 -22.91 -0.88
CA ASP A 98 48.77 -22.83 -1.46
C ASP A 98 49.86 -22.48 -0.44
N GLY A 99 49.50 -22.32 0.85
CA GLY A 99 50.44 -22.00 1.91
C GLY A 99 50.79 -20.52 2.04
N PHE A 100 50.02 -19.60 1.42
CA PHE A 100 50.16 -18.15 1.62
C PHE A 100 50.09 -17.77 3.11
N GLN A 101 51.09 -17.03 3.60
CA GLN A 101 51.25 -16.66 5.00
C GLN A 101 50.75 -15.24 5.23
N ILE A 102 49.77 -15.09 6.13
CA ILE A 102 49.19 -13.79 6.47
C ILE A 102 50.15 -13.00 7.37
N LEU A 103 50.39 -11.74 7.01
CA LEU A 103 51.18 -10.78 7.79
C LEU A 103 50.29 -9.79 8.54
N SER A 104 49.19 -9.35 7.93
CA SER A 104 48.20 -8.47 8.57
C SER A 104 46.81 -8.64 7.98
N ILE A 105 45.79 -8.40 8.80
CA ILE A 105 44.37 -8.48 8.44
C ILE A 105 43.73 -7.13 8.75
N GLY A 106 42.92 -6.62 7.82
CA GLY A 106 42.17 -5.38 7.98
C GLY A 106 40.89 -5.57 8.78
N THR A 107 39.88 -4.74 8.49
CA THR A 107 38.54 -4.85 9.08
C THR A 107 37.52 -5.27 8.04
N TRP A 108 36.50 -6.02 8.47
CA TRP A 108 35.40 -6.40 7.60
C TRP A 108 34.64 -5.19 7.10
N GLN A 109 34.42 -5.15 5.80
CA GLN A 109 33.53 -4.21 5.13
C GLN A 109 32.25 -4.94 4.74
N ARG A 110 31.10 -4.27 4.86
CA ARG A 110 29.75 -4.79 4.55
C ARG A 110 29.31 -5.94 5.46
N ILE A 111 29.13 -5.66 6.73
CA ILE A 111 28.57 -6.56 7.75
C ILE A 111 27.06 -6.34 7.91
N GLY A 112 26.35 -7.25 8.57
CA GLY A 112 24.92 -7.10 8.85
C GLY A 112 24.60 -5.82 9.63
N SER A 113 23.37 -5.30 9.49
CA SER A 113 22.89 -4.08 10.17
C SER A 113 22.29 -4.32 11.55
N THR A 114 22.06 -5.59 11.90
CA THR A 114 21.57 -6.06 13.19
C THR A 114 22.57 -7.02 13.82
N THR A 115 22.72 -6.94 15.14
CA THR A 115 23.64 -7.77 15.91
C THR A 115 23.01 -9.12 16.26
N THR A 116 23.83 -10.14 16.41
CA THR A 116 23.44 -11.45 16.96
C THR A 116 23.35 -11.41 18.49
N PHE A 117 23.02 -12.52 19.17
CA PHE A 117 22.84 -12.61 20.63
C PHE A 117 24.04 -12.16 21.49
N ASN A 118 25.19 -11.85 20.87
CA ASN A 118 26.40 -11.35 21.51
C ASN A 118 26.81 -9.92 21.07
N GLU A 119 25.88 -9.10 20.58
CA GLU A 119 26.14 -7.70 20.18
C GLU A 119 27.16 -7.55 19.02
N GLU A 120 27.45 -8.62 18.29
CA GLU A 120 28.35 -8.62 17.14
C GLU A 120 27.58 -8.76 15.82
N TYR A 121 28.03 -8.00 14.82
CA TYR A 121 27.45 -8.02 13.48
C TYR A 121 27.91 -9.26 12.71
N PRO A 122 26.98 -10.00 12.08
CA PRO A 122 27.33 -11.15 11.26
C PRO A 122 27.95 -10.74 9.92
N ILE A 123 28.76 -11.61 9.34
CA ILE A 123 29.38 -11.42 8.02
C ILE A 123 28.40 -11.87 6.94
N LEU A 124 28.26 -11.06 5.89
CA LEU A 124 27.45 -11.35 4.71
C LEU A 124 28.31 -11.98 3.60
N PHE A 125 27.67 -12.69 2.67
CA PHE A 125 28.36 -13.38 1.58
C PHE A 125 29.22 -12.45 0.71
N ARG A 126 28.87 -11.17 0.65
CA ARG A 126 29.61 -10.14 -0.08
C ARG A 126 30.44 -9.21 0.81
N SER A 127 30.66 -9.59 2.06
CA SER A 127 31.65 -8.93 2.90
C SER A 127 33.04 -9.11 2.31
N THR A 128 33.87 -8.09 2.47
CA THR A 128 35.27 -8.10 2.02
C THR A 128 36.18 -7.68 3.16
N ILE A 129 37.36 -8.25 3.22
CA ILE A 129 38.41 -7.86 4.17
C ILE A 129 39.75 -7.78 3.44
N GLN A 130 40.55 -6.78 3.74
CA GLN A 130 41.88 -6.66 3.18
C GLN A 130 42.84 -7.60 3.93
N ILE A 131 43.60 -8.41 3.20
CA ILE A 131 44.63 -9.29 3.73
C ILE A 131 45.94 -8.94 3.05
N THR A 132 46.98 -8.73 3.87
CA THR A 132 48.36 -8.63 3.42
C THR A 132 49.11 -9.88 3.86
N GLY A 133 49.79 -10.54 2.94
CA GLY A 133 50.57 -11.74 3.22
C GLY A 133 51.68 -11.96 2.21
N LYS A 134 52.32 -13.12 2.25
CA LYS A 134 53.33 -13.52 1.28
C LYS A 134 53.42 -15.03 1.15
N MET A 135 53.87 -15.51 0.00
CA MET A 135 54.25 -16.92 -0.14
C MET A 135 55.51 -17.24 0.68
N PRO A 136 55.64 -18.46 1.22
CA PRO A 136 56.84 -18.91 1.92
C PRO A 136 58.11 -18.70 1.06
N GLY A 137 59.22 -18.33 1.69
CA GLY A 137 60.47 -17.98 1.01
C GLY A 137 60.71 -16.47 0.88
N ASN A 138 61.54 -16.06 -0.10
CA ASN A 138 61.97 -14.66 -0.27
C ASN A 138 61.05 -13.88 -1.26
N ASN A 139 59.73 -14.06 -1.13
CA ASN A 139 58.74 -13.38 -1.95
C ASN A 139 58.33 -12.04 -1.31
N PRO A 140 58.06 -10.99 -2.13
CA PRO A 140 57.57 -9.72 -1.62
C PRO A 140 56.17 -9.86 -1.01
N PRO A 141 55.79 -9.01 -0.03
CA PRO A 141 54.42 -8.96 0.47
C PRO A 141 53.41 -8.51 -0.57
N GLU A 142 52.23 -9.11 -0.55
CA GLU A 142 51.10 -8.86 -1.44
C GLU A 142 49.86 -8.50 -0.62
N THR A 143 49.06 -7.55 -1.11
CA THR A 143 47.85 -7.07 -0.42
C THR A 143 46.64 -7.17 -1.35
N TYR A 144 45.61 -7.87 -0.90
CA TYR A 144 44.38 -8.09 -1.66
C TYR A 144 43.13 -7.99 -0.79
N ASN A 145 41.99 -7.72 -1.42
CA ASN A 145 40.69 -7.86 -0.78
C ASN A 145 40.19 -9.30 -0.97
N LEU A 146 39.88 -9.98 0.13
CA LEU A 146 39.25 -11.29 0.13
C LEU A 146 37.79 -11.19 -0.31
N GLN A 147 37.37 -12.14 -1.14
CA GLN A 147 35.99 -12.31 -1.61
C GLN A 147 35.55 -13.76 -1.45
N PHE A 148 34.36 -13.99 -0.88
CA PHE A 148 33.81 -15.33 -0.75
C PHE A 148 33.30 -15.86 -2.09
N LEU A 149 33.57 -17.14 -2.33
CA LEU A 149 33.13 -17.91 -3.50
C LEU A 149 31.80 -18.63 -3.21
N ASN A 150 31.58 -19.04 -1.96
CA ASN A 150 30.29 -19.55 -1.46
C ASN A 150 30.04 -19.10 -0.01
N ALA A 151 28.80 -19.23 0.47
CA ALA A 151 28.42 -18.80 1.82
C ALA A 151 28.57 -19.91 2.89
N GLY A 152 28.99 -21.11 2.50
CA GLY A 152 29.10 -22.28 3.37
C GLY A 152 27.76 -22.90 3.83
N GLN A 153 26.61 -22.30 3.49
CA GLN A 153 25.28 -22.64 4.03
C GLN A 153 24.25 -23.07 2.97
N ASN A 154 23.20 -23.78 3.44
CA ASN A 154 22.02 -24.22 2.70
C ASN A 154 20.74 -23.52 3.22
N PHE A 155 20.73 -22.18 3.27
CA PHE A 155 19.65 -21.23 3.67
C PHE A 155 19.58 -20.76 5.15
N SER A 156 19.62 -19.42 5.37
CA SER A 156 18.58 -18.57 6.01
C SER A 156 18.95 -17.04 5.92
N TYR A 157 18.05 -16.15 6.36
CA TYR A 157 18.09 -14.67 6.23
C TYR A 157 17.89 -13.97 7.58
N GLU A 158 18.60 -12.87 7.84
CA GLU A 158 18.02 -11.66 8.45
C GLU A 158 18.86 -10.41 8.11
N ASP A 159 18.27 -9.55 7.29
CA ASP A 159 18.18 -8.07 7.40
C ASP A 159 18.12 -7.40 6.02
N THR A 160 17.28 -6.37 5.92
CA THR A 160 17.05 -5.58 4.71
C THR A 160 18.07 -4.46 4.62
N ILE A 161 18.88 -4.46 3.55
CA ILE A 161 19.24 -3.34 2.67
C ILE A 161 20.56 -3.73 1.98
N ASP A 162 20.57 -3.82 0.64
CA ASP A 162 21.77 -3.42 -0.11
C ASP A 162 21.44 -3.04 -1.57
N GLN A 163 20.71 -1.93 -1.72
CA GLN A 163 20.31 -1.38 -3.02
C GLN A 163 21.48 -0.79 -3.82
N ALA A 164 22.59 -0.45 -3.15
CA ALA A 164 23.78 0.16 -3.76
C ALA A 164 24.59 -0.87 -4.56
N TYR A 165 24.71 -2.10 -4.05
CA TYR A 165 25.40 -3.18 -4.75
C TYR A 165 24.64 -3.68 -5.99
N GLU A 166 23.30 -3.78 -5.90
CA GLU A 166 22.44 -4.10 -7.05
C GLU A 166 22.74 -3.17 -8.23
N GLN A 167 22.90 -1.87 -7.96
CA GLN A 167 23.22 -0.87 -8.99
C GLN A 167 24.60 -1.08 -9.61
N SER A 168 25.62 -1.51 -8.85
CA SER A 168 27.00 -1.68 -9.34
C SER A 168 27.25 -2.95 -10.16
N VAL A 169 26.47 -4.02 -9.94
CA VAL A 169 26.71 -5.33 -10.58
C VAL A 169 25.90 -5.53 -11.86
N LEU A 170 24.80 -4.80 -11.99
CA LEU A 170 23.99 -4.82 -13.21
C LEU A 170 24.53 -3.90 -14.29
N SER A 171 25.41 -2.97 -13.91
CA SER A 171 26.31 -2.25 -14.78
C SER A 171 27.54 -3.13 -15.06
N GLU A 172 27.37 -4.18 -15.86
CA GLU A 172 28.52 -4.88 -16.46
C GLU A 172 29.04 -4.04 -17.64
N GLU A 173 29.88 -3.06 -17.34
CA GLU A 173 31.21 -2.94 -17.92
C GLU A 173 32.12 -2.13 -16.98
N GLU A 174 33.29 -2.70 -16.72
CA GLU A 174 34.37 -2.12 -15.94
C GLU A 174 34.83 -0.80 -16.53
N GLY A 175 35.02 0.18 -15.66
CA GLY A 175 35.75 1.39 -15.98
C GLY A 175 35.80 2.27 -14.76
N ASN A 176 36.93 2.23 -14.04
CA ASN A 176 37.41 3.36 -13.24
C ASN A 176 37.07 4.66 -13.96
N ASN A 177 36.07 5.39 -13.49
CA ASN A 177 35.93 6.81 -13.79
C ASN A 177 35.29 7.47 -12.58
N LYS A 178 36.14 8.17 -11.82
CA LYS A 178 35.71 9.38 -11.11
C LYS A 178 34.77 10.11 -12.06
N GLN A 179 33.55 10.37 -11.61
CA GLN A 179 32.60 11.19 -12.35
C GLN A 179 33.30 12.52 -12.62
N GLU A 180 33.66 12.80 -13.88
CA GLU A 180 34.13 14.13 -14.26
C GLU A 180 33.00 15.11 -13.93
N GLU A 181 33.27 16.01 -13.00
CA GLU A 181 32.40 17.14 -12.70
C GLU A 181 32.21 17.92 -14.01
N ALA A 182 30.98 17.90 -14.53
CA ALA A 182 30.65 18.66 -15.72
C ALA A 182 30.91 20.14 -15.45
N GLN A 183 31.78 20.76 -16.26
CA GLN A 183 32.13 22.15 -16.07
C GLN A 183 30.89 23.06 -16.20
N PRO A 184 30.81 24.12 -15.38
CA PRO A 184 29.67 25.01 -15.37
C PRO A 184 29.66 25.85 -16.65
N SER A 185 28.47 26.23 -17.11
CA SER A 185 28.39 27.19 -18.20
C SER A 185 28.83 28.57 -17.68
N ALA A 186 29.89 29.12 -18.28
CA ALA A 186 30.34 30.47 -17.95
C ALA A 186 29.41 31.57 -18.53
N ASP A 187 28.57 31.21 -19.51
CA ASP A 187 27.91 32.15 -20.41
C ASP A 187 26.39 31.94 -20.53
N CYS A 188 25.79 30.98 -19.82
CA CYS A 188 24.34 30.70 -19.89
C CYS A 188 23.73 30.36 -18.52
N THR A 189 22.51 30.84 -18.26
CA THR A 189 21.71 30.47 -17.09
C THR A 189 20.25 30.27 -17.48
N VAL A 190 19.66 29.15 -17.06
CA VAL A 190 18.27 28.77 -17.32
C VAL A 190 17.51 28.74 -16.00
N ARG A 191 16.45 29.54 -15.89
CA ARG A 191 15.59 29.61 -14.69
C ARG A 191 14.16 29.24 -15.02
N PHE A 192 13.50 28.59 -14.06
CA PHE A 192 12.11 28.17 -14.16
C PHE A 192 11.22 28.97 -13.22
N SER A 193 9.99 29.26 -13.65
CA SER A 193 8.98 29.93 -12.83
C SER A 193 7.57 29.46 -13.16
N LEU A 194 6.62 29.68 -12.24
CA LEU A 194 5.22 29.40 -12.47
C LEU A 194 4.58 30.40 -13.43
N ASP A 195 3.64 29.91 -14.24
CA ASP A 195 2.66 30.77 -14.89
C ASP A 195 1.50 31.06 -13.94
N THR A 196 1.58 32.19 -13.24
CA THR A 196 0.56 32.59 -12.25
C THR A 196 -0.78 32.99 -12.87
N SER A 197 -0.88 33.05 -14.21
CA SER A 197 -2.14 33.31 -14.91
C SER A 197 -3.01 32.06 -15.09
N LYS A 198 -2.47 30.87 -14.78
CA LYS A 198 -3.13 29.58 -14.96
C LYS A 198 -3.29 28.86 -13.61
N ASP A 199 -4.31 28.03 -13.50
CA ASP A 199 -4.44 27.10 -12.37
C ASP A 199 -3.41 25.98 -12.50
N ASN A 200 -2.43 25.97 -11.59
CA ASN A 200 -1.36 24.99 -11.54
C ASN A 200 -1.74 23.84 -10.58
N ASN A 201 -1.96 22.64 -11.11
CA ASN A 201 -2.30 21.44 -10.33
C ASN A 201 -1.06 20.58 -10.04
N PHE A 202 -0.01 21.21 -9.50
CA PHE A 202 1.24 20.58 -9.07
C PHE A 202 1.93 21.50 -8.05
N GLY A 203 2.88 20.99 -7.29
CA GLY A 203 3.65 21.81 -6.35
C GLY A 203 4.87 22.44 -7.02
N PHE A 204 5.09 23.73 -6.76
CA PHE A 204 6.31 24.42 -7.14
C PHE A 204 6.69 25.42 -6.06
N ASP A 205 7.92 25.35 -5.58
CA ASP A 205 8.45 26.23 -4.56
C ASP A 205 9.85 26.71 -4.95
N SER A 206 10.08 28.02 -4.95
CA SER A 206 11.36 28.61 -5.29
C SER A 206 11.74 29.68 -4.29
N TYR A 207 13.04 29.80 -4.00
CA TYR A 207 13.53 30.79 -3.05
C TYR A 207 13.14 32.22 -3.44
N GLU A 208 13.10 32.53 -4.75
CA GLU A 208 12.70 33.84 -5.25
C GLU A 208 11.25 34.21 -4.92
N VAL A 209 10.36 33.21 -4.92
CA VAL A 209 8.96 33.38 -4.50
C VAL A 209 8.89 33.44 -2.98
N SER A 210 9.55 32.51 -2.30
CA SER A 210 9.37 32.26 -0.87
C SER A 210 10.15 33.20 0.03
N LYS A 211 11.19 33.90 -0.45
CA LYS A 211 11.89 34.91 0.35
C LYS A 211 11.07 36.17 0.60
N LYS A 212 9.99 36.38 -0.15
CA LYS A 212 9.12 37.56 0.01
C LYS A 212 8.46 37.52 1.38
N GLY A 213 8.70 38.57 2.17
CA GLY A 213 8.10 38.69 3.50
C GLY A 213 8.72 37.83 4.60
N CYS A 214 9.67 36.94 4.28
CA CYS A 214 10.40 36.16 5.28
C CYS A 214 11.29 37.07 6.14
N LYS A 215 11.22 36.91 7.47
CA LYS A 215 12.05 37.66 8.44
C LYS A 215 13.50 37.17 8.44
N ASP A 216 13.73 35.88 8.23
CA ASP A 216 15.06 35.25 8.20
C ASP A 216 15.31 34.54 6.86
N LYS A 217 15.86 35.30 5.92
CA LYS A 217 16.11 34.85 4.55
C LYS A 217 17.24 33.81 4.48
N GLU A 218 18.26 33.93 5.33
CA GLU A 218 19.41 33.02 5.29
C GLU A 218 19.02 31.63 5.81
N LYS A 219 18.22 31.56 6.89
CA LYS A 219 17.63 30.29 7.33
C LYS A 219 16.76 29.67 6.24
N LEU A 220 15.94 30.46 5.54
CA LEU A 220 15.10 29.97 4.44
C LEU A 220 15.92 29.47 3.24
N LYS A 221 17.05 30.11 2.91
CA LYS A 221 17.94 29.65 1.82
C LYS A 221 18.39 28.21 1.99
N SER A 222 18.60 27.75 3.23
CA SER A 222 19.05 26.38 3.53
C SER A 222 18.08 25.28 3.07
N VAL A 223 16.80 25.62 2.83
CA VAL A 223 15.78 24.71 2.28
C VAL A 223 16.03 24.39 0.79
N TYR A 224 16.78 25.24 0.10
CA TYR A 224 17.03 25.12 -1.34
C TYR A 224 18.44 24.62 -1.61
N LYS A 225 18.56 23.70 -2.56
CA LYS A 225 19.85 23.14 -2.96
C LYS A 225 20.56 24.08 -3.93
N LYS A 226 21.81 24.39 -3.62
CA LYS A 226 22.71 25.12 -4.52
C LYS A 226 23.11 24.23 -5.68
N LEU A 227 23.13 24.79 -6.88
CA LEU A 227 23.69 24.16 -8.05
C LEU A 227 25.14 24.61 -8.19
N GLU A 228 26.08 23.70 -7.93
CA GLU A 228 27.50 23.94 -8.11
C GLU A 228 27.99 23.28 -9.41
N PRO A 229 29.03 23.82 -10.09
CA PRO A 229 29.83 24.99 -9.71
C PRO A 229 29.43 26.28 -10.48
N PHE A 230 28.32 26.94 -10.13
CA PHE A 230 27.88 28.16 -10.84
C PHE A 230 28.57 29.44 -10.34
N ARG A 231 28.87 30.41 -11.23
CA ARG A 231 29.46 31.72 -10.83
C ARG A 231 28.51 32.58 -9.98
N GLU A 232 27.23 32.56 -10.31
CA GLU A 232 26.17 33.24 -9.55
C GLU A 232 25.42 32.20 -8.70
N GLU A 233 25.03 32.53 -7.46
CA GLU A 233 24.26 31.61 -6.61
C GLU A 233 22.96 31.19 -7.31
N TYR A 234 22.87 29.89 -7.63
CA TYR A 234 21.69 29.28 -8.22
C TYR A 234 21.04 28.31 -7.22
N LEU A 235 19.86 28.69 -6.72
CA LEU A 235 19.04 27.86 -5.86
C LEU A 235 17.98 27.14 -6.69
N MET A 236 18.07 25.82 -6.78
CA MET A 236 17.13 25.02 -7.56
C MET A 236 15.73 25.06 -6.94
N PRO A 237 14.68 25.34 -7.73
CA PRO A 237 13.31 25.27 -7.24
C PRO A 237 12.89 23.80 -7.05
N TRP A 238 11.99 23.59 -6.10
CA TRP A 238 11.34 22.31 -5.83
C TRP A 238 10.08 22.15 -6.67
N VAL A 239 9.87 20.94 -7.19
CA VAL A 239 8.71 20.54 -7.96
C VAL A 239 8.12 19.27 -7.36
N SER A 240 6.80 19.25 -7.21
CA SER A 240 6.02 18.11 -6.72
C SER A 240 4.98 17.73 -7.76
N LEU A 241 5.15 16.55 -8.35
CA LEU A 241 4.38 16.13 -9.51
C LEU A 241 4.08 14.63 -9.45
N ALA A 242 2.80 14.27 -9.33
CA ALA A 242 2.36 12.88 -9.31
C ALA A 242 2.67 12.15 -10.63
N GLN A 243 2.85 10.83 -10.55
CA GLN A 243 2.98 9.96 -11.72
C GLN A 243 1.82 10.18 -12.71
N TYR A 244 2.16 10.21 -14.01
CA TYR A 244 1.25 10.47 -15.14
C TYR A 244 0.57 11.84 -15.13
N ARG A 245 1.11 12.80 -14.36
CA ARG A 245 0.72 14.21 -14.42
C ARG A 245 1.81 15.04 -15.07
N TYR A 246 1.45 16.26 -15.45
CA TYR A 246 2.37 17.20 -16.06
C TYR A 246 2.39 18.54 -15.32
N ALA A 247 3.55 19.19 -15.34
CA ALA A 247 3.75 20.57 -14.93
C ALA A 247 4.06 21.41 -16.18
N ILE A 248 3.61 22.66 -16.19
CA ILE A 248 4.00 23.64 -17.22
C ILE A 248 4.75 24.76 -16.51
N LEU A 249 6.01 24.96 -16.88
CA LEU A 249 6.87 25.99 -16.29
C LEU A 249 7.28 26.99 -17.36
N LYS A 250 7.29 28.28 -17.00
CA LYS A 250 7.93 29.32 -17.80
C LYS A 250 9.43 29.16 -17.72
N VAL A 251 10.09 29.35 -18.85
CA VAL A 251 11.55 29.25 -18.98
C VAL A 251 12.10 30.64 -19.27
N ALA A 252 13.11 31.06 -18.51
CA ALA A 252 13.87 32.27 -18.76
C ALA A 252 15.34 31.88 -18.95
N VAL A 253 15.90 32.23 -20.12
CA VAL A 253 17.29 31.96 -20.45
C VAL A 253 18.06 33.27 -20.55
N LYS A 254 19.19 33.36 -19.86
CA LYS A 254 20.14 34.49 -19.93
C LYS A 254 21.44 33.98 -20.53
N GLY A 255 21.98 34.69 -21.52
CA GLY A 255 23.29 34.38 -22.11
C GLY A 255 23.23 33.64 -23.45
N LYS A 256 24.39 33.19 -23.95
CA LYS A 256 24.53 32.58 -25.28
C LYS A 256 24.55 31.05 -25.18
N TYR A 257 23.87 30.40 -26.10
CA TYR A 257 23.78 28.94 -26.20
C TYR A 257 23.38 28.54 -27.63
N LYS A 258 23.69 27.31 -28.04
CA LYS A 258 23.14 26.71 -29.28
C LYS A 258 21.90 25.89 -28.97
N GLU A 259 21.99 25.05 -27.95
CA GLU A 259 20.89 24.21 -27.48
C GLU A 259 20.88 24.06 -25.97
N ILE A 260 19.69 23.85 -25.42
CA ILE A 260 19.50 23.51 -24.01
C ILE A 260 18.77 22.19 -23.91
N THR A 261 19.35 21.25 -23.17
CA THR A 261 18.84 19.89 -22.97
C THR A 261 18.68 19.58 -21.49
N PHE A 262 18.00 18.47 -21.17
CA PHE A 262 17.79 18.00 -19.81
C PHE A 262 18.59 16.73 -19.58
N LYS A 263 19.39 16.72 -18.50
CA LYS A 263 20.10 15.53 -18.05
C LYS A 263 19.25 14.84 -16.99
N GLU A 264 18.51 13.84 -17.44
CA GLU A 264 17.58 13.05 -16.65
C GLU A 264 17.92 11.56 -16.81
N PRO A 265 18.73 10.99 -15.90
CA PRO A 265 19.35 9.68 -16.12
C PRO A 265 18.40 8.48 -15.94
N LYS A 266 17.24 8.66 -15.31
CA LYS A 266 16.32 7.56 -14.95
C LYS A 266 15.06 7.47 -15.82
N SER A 267 14.92 8.34 -16.82
CA SER A 267 13.75 8.40 -17.71
C SER A 267 12.42 8.65 -16.97
N TYR A 268 12.45 9.30 -15.80
CA TYR A 268 11.24 9.65 -15.05
C TYR A 268 10.40 10.73 -15.71
N PHE A 269 10.99 11.55 -16.58
CA PHE A 269 10.32 12.70 -17.17
C PHE A 269 10.43 12.76 -18.69
N THR A 270 9.35 13.21 -19.31
CA THR A 270 9.35 13.69 -20.70
C THR A 270 9.25 15.21 -20.70
N PHE A 271 10.14 15.85 -21.46
CA PHE A 271 10.16 17.31 -21.63
C PHE A 271 9.64 17.67 -23.01
N GLU A 272 8.69 18.61 -23.07
CA GLU A 272 8.08 19.12 -24.30
C GLU A 272 8.22 20.66 -24.33
N PRO A 273 9.04 21.23 -25.24
CA PRO A 273 9.93 20.54 -26.17
C PRO A 273 11.11 19.85 -25.45
N ALA A 274 11.70 18.83 -26.08
CA ALA A 274 12.85 18.11 -25.53
C ALA A 274 14.13 18.96 -25.50
N THR A 275 14.22 19.93 -26.42
CA THR A 275 15.29 20.91 -26.51
C THR A 275 14.70 22.31 -26.43
N ILE A 276 15.25 23.15 -25.55
CA ILE A 276 14.87 24.56 -25.41
C ILE A 276 15.65 25.38 -26.46
N THR A 277 14.91 26.15 -27.24
CA THR A 277 15.42 27.10 -28.24
C THR A 277 15.22 28.55 -27.77
N PRO A 278 15.82 29.56 -28.43
CA PRO A 278 15.60 30.98 -28.12
C PRO A 278 14.12 31.43 -28.12
N GLU A 279 13.26 30.74 -28.87
CA GLU A 279 11.82 31.04 -28.92
C GLU A 279 11.00 30.33 -27.84
N THR A 280 11.61 29.38 -27.11
CA THR A 280 10.91 28.56 -26.12
C THR A 280 10.61 29.37 -24.86
N GLN A 281 9.33 29.65 -24.61
CA GLN A 281 8.89 30.40 -23.44
C GLN A 281 8.41 29.52 -22.28
N GLN A 282 8.00 28.28 -22.58
CA GLN A 282 7.46 27.33 -21.60
C GLN A 282 7.96 25.92 -21.92
N VAL A 283 8.12 25.11 -20.87
CA VAL A 283 8.35 23.67 -20.99
C VAL A 283 7.24 22.92 -20.25
N LYS A 284 6.70 21.89 -20.89
CA LYS A 284 5.83 20.91 -20.25
C LYS A 284 6.67 19.72 -19.80
N ILE A 285 6.57 19.39 -18.52
CA ILE A 285 7.29 18.28 -17.88
C ILE A 285 6.25 17.25 -17.50
N THR A 286 6.27 16.09 -18.15
CA THR A 286 5.37 14.97 -17.84
C THR A 286 6.12 13.95 -16.99
N CYS A 287 5.57 13.56 -15.85
CA CYS A 287 6.13 12.50 -15.02
C CYS A 287 5.63 11.14 -15.50
N ASN A 288 6.52 10.29 -15.99
CA ASN A 288 6.20 9.00 -16.58
C ASN A 288 6.23 7.86 -15.56
N ASP A 289 6.96 8.01 -14.47
CA ASP A 289 7.19 6.94 -13.51
C ASP A 289 7.20 7.44 -12.05
N THR A 290 7.29 6.49 -11.12
CA THR A 290 7.35 6.74 -9.69
C THR A 290 8.76 7.15 -9.29
N ILE A 291 8.87 8.30 -8.62
CA ILE A 291 10.10 8.82 -8.02
C ILE A 291 10.10 8.33 -6.58
N THR A 292 11.07 7.49 -6.24
CA THR A 292 11.20 6.92 -4.88
C THR A 292 12.26 7.65 -4.05
N GLU A 293 13.10 8.41 -4.72
CA GLU A 293 14.12 9.27 -4.14
C GLU A 293 13.46 10.46 -3.43
N LYS A 294 13.84 10.70 -2.18
CA LYS A 294 13.37 11.86 -1.41
C LYS A 294 13.64 13.19 -2.14
N GLU A 295 14.79 13.27 -2.81
CA GLU A 295 15.25 14.43 -3.55
C GLU A 295 15.83 13.93 -4.89
N TYR A 296 15.21 14.29 -6.01
CA TYR A 296 15.65 13.90 -7.35
C TYR A 296 16.05 15.13 -8.16
N LYS A 297 17.34 15.24 -8.51
CA LYS A 297 17.89 16.39 -9.23
C LYS A 297 17.83 16.14 -10.73
N VAL A 298 17.30 17.11 -11.47
CA VAL A 298 17.41 17.19 -12.93
C VAL A 298 18.26 18.40 -13.28
N GLU A 299 19.41 18.15 -13.92
CA GLU A 299 20.29 19.21 -14.41
C GLU A 299 19.84 19.65 -15.80
N VAL A 300 19.90 20.96 -16.04
CA VAL A 300 19.65 21.55 -17.34
C VAL A 300 20.98 21.95 -17.93
N LEU A 301 21.27 21.49 -19.13
CA LEU A 301 22.56 21.69 -19.79
C LEU A 301 22.40 22.68 -20.93
N ALA A 302 23.26 23.69 -21.01
CA ALA A 302 23.45 24.50 -22.20
C ALA A 302 24.75 24.06 -22.87
N ASP A 303 24.67 23.59 -24.12
CA ASP A 303 25.83 23.11 -24.88
C ASP A 303 26.69 22.09 -24.10
N GLY A 304 26.03 21.17 -23.38
CA GLY A 304 26.68 20.13 -22.57
C GLY A 304 27.20 20.57 -21.20
N LYS A 305 27.10 21.87 -20.85
CA LYS A 305 27.52 22.42 -19.56
C LYS A 305 26.34 22.74 -18.66
N VAL A 306 26.49 22.56 -17.35
CA VAL A 306 25.42 22.82 -16.39
C VAL A 306 25.00 24.29 -16.47
N ALA A 307 23.72 24.52 -16.76
CA ALA A 307 23.12 25.84 -17.01
C ALA A 307 21.92 26.15 -16.08
N GLY A 308 21.41 25.16 -15.36
CA GLY A 308 20.31 25.30 -14.42
C GLY A 308 19.89 23.95 -13.86
N GLY A 309 18.81 23.92 -13.10
CA GLY A 309 18.30 22.66 -12.56
C GLY A 309 16.97 22.79 -11.81
N LEU A 310 16.34 21.64 -11.61
CA LEU A 310 15.10 21.43 -10.86
C LEU A 310 15.31 20.33 -9.83
N MET A 311 14.71 20.49 -8.65
CA MET A 311 14.62 19.44 -7.64
C MET A 311 13.20 18.88 -7.63
N PHE A 312 13.06 17.56 -7.71
CA PHE A 312 11.78 16.87 -7.57
C PHE A 312 11.70 16.15 -6.23
N VAL A 313 10.52 16.18 -5.63
CA VAL A 313 10.23 15.37 -4.44
C VAL A 313 9.75 13.96 -4.83
N GLU A 314 9.94 13.01 -3.91
CA GLU A 314 9.30 11.69 -3.96
C GLU A 314 7.79 11.83 -4.25
N ASN A 315 7.26 11.11 -5.24
CA ASN A 315 5.98 11.48 -5.85
C ASN A 315 4.80 10.52 -5.57
N SER A 316 4.90 9.64 -4.57
CA SER A 316 3.77 8.83 -4.13
C SER A 316 2.63 9.70 -3.60
N VAL A 317 1.43 9.43 -4.09
CA VAL A 317 0.22 10.09 -3.61
C VAL A 317 -0.19 9.42 -2.30
N LYS A 318 -0.23 10.20 -1.22
CA LYS A 318 -0.70 9.74 0.10
C LYS A 318 -2.20 9.98 0.24
N LYS A 319 -2.85 9.23 1.14
CA LYS A 319 -4.26 9.39 1.48
C LYS A 319 -4.41 9.63 2.97
N LEU A 320 -5.49 10.30 3.36
CA LEU A 320 -5.91 10.31 4.76
C LEU A 320 -6.22 8.87 5.22
N LYS A 321 -5.99 8.57 6.49
CA LYS A 321 -6.33 7.28 7.11
C LYS A 321 -7.84 7.01 7.03
N LEU A 322 -8.63 8.06 7.23
CA LEU A 322 -10.09 8.06 7.14
C LEU A 322 -10.54 9.23 6.24
N PRO A 323 -11.66 9.11 5.52
CA PRO A 323 -12.31 10.25 4.88
C PRO A 323 -12.65 11.33 5.92
N ILE A 324 -12.66 12.60 5.50
CA ILE A 324 -13.14 13.70 6.34
C ILE A 324 -14.65 13.55 6.47
N ASN A 325 -15.16 13.44 7.69
CA ASN A 325 -16.60 13.49 7.93
C ASN A 325 -17.05 14.94 7.92
N TRP A 326 -17.95 15.28 7.00
CA TRP A 326 -18.49 16.61 6.88
C TRP A 326 -19.93 16.67 7.40
N TYR A 327 -20.16 17.54 8.38
CA TYR A 327 -21.44 17.75 9.04
C TYR A 327 -21.96 19.17 8.80
N ASN A 328 -23.25 19.28 8.48
CA ASN A 328 -23.96 20.56 8.57
C ASN A 328 -24.49 20.74 9.99
N VAL A 329 -24.26 21.92 10.56
CA VAL A 329 -24.80 22.32 11.86
C VAL A 329 -25.87 23.38 11.63
N VAL A 330 -27.05 23.17 12.20
CA VAL A 330 -28.22 24.03 12.00
C VAL A 330 -28.77 24.51 13.34
N VAL A 331 -29.13 25.79 13.39
CA VAL A 331 -29.78 26.42 14.55
C VAL A 331 -31.11 27.05 14.16
N ASN A 332 -31.28 27.43 12.89
CA ASN A 332 -32.52 27.92 12.30
C ASN A 332 -32.99 27.00 11.15
N PRO A 333 -34.30 26.96 10.86
CA PRO A 333 -34.83 26.17 9.74
C PRO A 333 -34.27 26.54 8.36
N THR A 334 -33.80 27.79 8.17
CA THR A 334 -33.29 28.29 6.89
C THR A 334 -31.82 27.93 6.64
N ASP A 335 -31.06 27.56 7.68
CA ASP A 335 -29.60 27.42 7.61
C ASP A 335 -29.14 26.41 6.54
N LEU A 336 -29.88 25.31 6.33
CA LEU A 336 -29.53 24.34 5.28
C LEU A 336 -29.59 24.94 3.88
N GLY A 337 -30.58 25.79 3.63
CA GLY A 337 -30.72 26.50 2.36
C GLY A 337 -29.53 27.43 2.14
N ASP A 338 -29.22 28.25 3.15
CA ASP A 338 -28.11 29.21 3.12
C ASP A 338 -26.75 28.52 2.97
N LEU A 339 -26.51 27.45 3.74
CA LEU A 339 -25.31 26.61 3.63
C LEU A 339 -25.16 26.00 2.24
N SER A 340 -26.23 25.42 1.69
CA SER A 340 -26.18 24.80 0.36
C SER A 340 -25.88 25.79 -0.76
N GLY A 341 -26.12 27.08 -0.55
CA GLY A 341 -25.74 28.16 -1.47
C GLY A 341 -24.24 28.46 -1.46
N ILE A 342 -23.54 28.16 -0.36
CA ILE A 342 -22.14 28.54 -0.14
C ILE A 342 -21.19 27.33 -0.23
N VAL A 343 -21.58 26.19 0.34
CA VAL A 343 -20.78 24.97 0.39
C VAL A 343 -21.58 23.76 -0.08
N LYS A 344 -20.93 22.93 -0.88
CA LYS A 344 -21.42 21.62 -1.34
C LYS A 344 -20.25 20.65 -1.36
N LYS A 345 -20.54 19.34 -1.34
CA LYS A 345 -19.51 18.30 -1.34
C LYS A 345 -18.51 18.51 -2.49
N GLU A 346 -19.03 18.74 -3.70
CA GLU A 346 -18.22 18.90 -4.91
C GLU A 346 -17.30 20.13 -4.81
N TYR A 347 -17.76 21.19 -4.15
CA TYR A 347 -16.98 22.40 -3.94
C TYR A 347 -15.85 22.13 -2.95
N ILE A 348 -16.15 21.50 -1.81
CA ILE A 348 -15.15 21.15 -0.79
C ILE A 348 -14.08 20.22 -1.39
N GLU A 349 -14.49 19.22 -2.17
CA GLU A 349 -13.57 18.32 -2.87
C GLU A 349 -12.67 19.08 -3.86
N ALA A 350 -13.23 20.02 -4.63
CA ALA A 350 -12.44 20.85 -5.55
C ALA A 350 -11.44 21.76 -4.80
N TYR A 351 -11.86 22.34 -3.67
CA TYR A 351 -11.01 23.19 -2.83
C TYR A 351 -9.84 22.39 -2.25
N CYS A 352 -10.13 21.22 -1.68
CA CYS A 352 -9.13 20.32 -1.14
C CYS A 352 -8.19 19.81 -2.24
N LYS A 353 -8.73 19.42 -3.39
CA LYS A 353 -7.91 18.98 -4.53
C LYS A 353 -6.90 20.04 -4.91
N LYS A 354 -7.31 21.30 -5.06
CA LYS A 354 -6.38 22.39 -5.40
C LYS A 354 -5.30 22.57 -4.31
N ALA A 355 -5.71 22.63 -3.04
CA ALA A 355 -4.81 22.96 -1.94
C ALA A 355 -3.82 21.84 -1.56
N PHE A 356 -4.23 20.57 -1.68
CA PHE A 356 -3.44 19.40 -1.27
C PHE A 356 -2.67 18.71 -2.40
N THR A 357 -2.95 19.06 -3.67
CA THR A 357 -2.18 18.54 -4.82
C THR A 357 -0.68 18.84 -4.73
N PRO A 358 -0.21 20.05 -4.31
CA PRO A 358 1.21 20.31 -4.11
C PRO A 358 1.90 19.35 -3.13
N ALA A 359 1.20 18.95 -2.07
CA ALA A 359 1.70 18.00 -1.08
C ALA A 359 1.47 16.53 -1.47
N LEU A 360 0.87 16.26 -2.64
CA LEU A 360 0.51 14.92 -3.12
C LEU A 360 -0.37 14.16 -2.11
N ILE A 361 -1.31 14.85 -1.47
CA ILE A 361 -2.29 14.25 -0.56
C ILE A 361 -3.65 14.25 -1.23
N GLN A 362 -4.24 13.06 -1.33
CA GLN A 362 -5.63 12.89 -1.74
C GLN A 362 -6.53 12.95 -0.51
N VAL A 363 -7.47 13.88 -0.55
CA VAL A 363 -8.52 14.08 0.46
C VAL A 363 -9.83 13.52 -0.08
N GLU A 364 -10.54 12.77 0.76
CA GLU A 364 -11.87 12.23 0.48
C GLU A 364 -12.87 12.80 1.48
N ILE A 365 -14.05 13.20 0.99
CA ILE A 365 -15.11 13.79 1.82
C ILE A 365 -16.27 12.80 1.97
N ASN A 366 -16.57 12.43 3.21
CA ASN A 366 -17.76 11.68 3.58
C ASN A 366 -18.82 12.66 4.12
N GLU A 367 -19.83 12.95 3.31
CA GLU A 367 -20.92 13.85 3.68
C GLU A 367 -21.93 13.13 4.59
N ILE A 368 -22.12 13.66 5.79
CA ILE A 368 -23.12 13.20 6.73
C ILE A 368 -24.41 13.97 6.49
N LYS A 369 -25.37 13.30 5.83
CA LYS A 369 -26.62 13.91 5.40
C LYS A 369 -27.55 14.33 6.54
N THR A 370 -27.41 13.73 7.71
CA THR A 370 -28.18 14.10 8.89
C THR A 370 -27.52 15.32 9.54
N PRO A 371 -28.15 16.51 9.51
CA PRO A 371 -27.56 17.68 10.14
C PRO A 371 -27.56 17.53 11.67
N ILE A 372 -26.62 18.21 12.30
CA ILE A 372 -26.60 18.42 13.74
C ILE A 372 -27.55 19.57 14.03
N ASP A 373 -28.76 19.24 14.48
CA ASP A 373 -29.78 20.23 14.85
C ASP A 373 -29.59 20.68 16.30
N LEU A 374 -29.26 21.95 16.48
CA LEU A 374 -29.06 22.58 17.77
C LEU A 374 -30.16 23.60 18.09
N SER A 375 -31.22 23.67 17.29
CA SER A 375 -32.31 24.66 17.40
C SER A 375 -32.96 24.70 18.79
N LYS A 376 -32.86 23.65 19.61
CA LYS A 376 -33.48 23.55 20.94
C LYS A 376 -32.54 23.85 22.12
N VAL A 377 -31.21 23.95 21.96
CA VAL A 377 -30.27 23.85 23.12
C VAL A 377 -29.09 24.80 23.05
N ILE A 378 -29.35 26.10 22.97
CA ILE A 378 -28.32 26.99 22.45
C ILE A 378 -28.08 28.29 23.25
N SER A 379 -28.90 28.63 24.24
CA SER A 379 -28.78 29.94 24.92
C SER A 379 -27.42 30.20 25.56
N THR A 380 -26.66 29.16 25.91
CA THR A 380 -25.32 29.27 26.52
C THR A 380 -24.19 29.48 25.50
N PHE A 381 -24.39 29.12 24.22
CA PHE A 381 -23.31 29.06 23.22
C PHE A 381 -23.53 30.00 22.04
N VAL A 382 -24.80 30.16 21.63
CA VAL A 382 -25.19 31.01 20.51
C VAL A 382 -26.23 32.00 20.98
N ASN A 383 -25.97 33.28 20.74
CA ASN A 383 -27.00 34.29 20.84
C ASN A 383 -27.91 34.16 19.61
N LYS A 384 -29.06 33.48 19.78
CA LYS A 384 -30.04 33.25 18.71
C LYS A 384 -30.60 34.53 18.12
N ALA A 385 -30.74 35.60 18.91
CA ALA A 385 -31.23 36.88 18.41
C ALA A 385 -30.28 37.48 17.36
N GLU A 386 -28.99 37.15 17.45
CA GLU A 386 -27.94 37.69 16.58
C GLU A 386 -27.29 36.63 15.67
N ASN A 387 -27.72 35.36 15.76
CA ASN A 387 -27.13 34.21 15.07
C ASN A 387 -25.60 34.14 15.19
N LYS A 388 -25.06 34.34 16.40
CA LYS A 388 -23.61 34.39 16.65
C LYS A 388 -23.15 33.46 17.77
N VAL A 389 -21.98 32.84 17.59
CA VAL A 389 -21.31 32.01 18.61
C VAL A 389 -20.52 32.90 19.56
N GLN A 390 -20.83 32.80 20.85
CA GLN A 390 -20.17 33.58 21.91
C GLN A 390 -18.87 32.93 22.36
N ASN A 391 -18.81 31.60 22.45
CA ASN A 391 -17.61 30.86 22.84
C ASN A 391 -17.35 29.70 21.87
N SER A 392 -16.43 29.91 20.92
CA SER A 392 -16.11 28.92 19.88
C SER A 392 -15.46 27.65 20.44
N TYR A 393 -14.75 27.75 21.56
CA TYR A 393 -14.15 26.59 22.21
C TYR A 393 -15.22 25.66 22.74
N LEU A 394 -16.14 26.21 23.55
CA LEU A 394 -17.21 25.43 24.18
C LEU A 394 -18.19 24.87 23.13
N PHE A 395 -18.43 25.64 22.06
CA PHE A 395 -19.19 25.18 20.91
C PHE A 395 -18.49 24.01 20.18
N GLY A 396 -17.16 24.07 20.01
CA GLY A 396 -16.37 22.97 19.46
C GLY A 396 -16.42 21.71 20.33
N SER A 397 -16.35 21.85 21.66
CA SER A 397 -16.55 20.73 22.59
C SER A 397 -17.92 20.10 22.41
N LEU A 398 -19.00 20.89 22.30
CA LEU A 398 -20.35 20.38 22.05
C LEU A 398 -20.41 19.52 20.77
N LEU A 399 -19.87 20.04 19.67
CA LEU A 399 -19.87 19.36 18.37
C LEU A 399 -19.02 18.08 18.38
N CYS A 400 -17.89 18.10 19.08
CA CYS A 400 -17.01 16.95 19.26
C CYS A 400 -17.76 15.75 19.87
N TYR A 401 -18.53 15.97 20.95
CA TYR A 401 -19.31 14.90 21.59
C TYR A 401 -20.64 14.62 20.89
N ALA A 402 -21.03 15.45 19.92
CA ALA A 402 -22.27 15.26 19.18
C ALA A 402 -22.18 14.13 18.13
N VAL A 403 -20.97 13.80 17.70
CA VAL A 403 -20.71 12.86 16.60
C VAL A 403 -20.01 11.58 17.10
N PRO A 404 -20.06 10.49 16.33
CA PRO A 404 -19.32 9.28 16.66
C PRO A 404 -17.81 9.56 16.76
N ARG A 405 -17.17 8.96 17.75
CA ARG A 405 -15.73 9.12 18.02
C ARG A 405 -14.96 8.02 17.33
N THR A 406 -13.89 8.39 16.64
CA THR A 406 -13.05 7.44 15.91
C THR A 406 -11.62 7.98 15.85
N PRO A 407 -10.63 7.28 16.41
CA PRO A 407 -9.24 7.73 16.36
C PRO A 407 -8.78 8.01 14.93
N TYR A 408 -8.00 9.08 14.75
CA TYR A 408 -7.55 9.62 13.46
C TYR A 408 -8.67 10.17 12.57
N GLN A 409 -9.86 10.45 13.10
CA GLN A 409 -10.92 11.12 12.37
C GLN A 409 -10.70 12.63 12.32
N ILE A 410 -10.84 13.21 11.14
CA ILE A 410 -10.97 14.66 10.94
C ILE A 410 -12.45 14.95 10.68
N SER A 411 -13.05 15.80 11.50
CA SER A 411 -14.44 16.22 11.36
C SER A 411 -14.52 17.69 10.95
N LEU A 412 -15.18 17.95 9.82
CA LEU A 412 -15.46 19.29 9.32
C LEU A 412 -16.92 19.65 9.64
N PHE A 413 -17.13 20.72 10.39
CA PHE A 413 -18.43 21.26 10.73
C PHE A 413 -18.65 22.58 10.00
N THR A 414 -19.69 22.67 9.19
CA THR A 414 -20.10 23.93 8.57
C THR A 414 -21.39 24.43 9.20
N THR A 415 -21.39 25.69 9.61
CA THR A 415 -22.54 26.32 10.27
C THR A 415 -22.82 27.69 9.67
N PHE A 416 -24.08 28.06 9.57
CA PHE A 416 -24.48 29.41 9.18
C PHE A 416 -24.62 30.31 10.41
N LEU A 417 -23.52 30.40 11.18
CA LEU A 417 -23.40 31.26 12.36
C LEU A 417 -22.28 32.26 12.17
N LYS A 418 -22.40 33.40 12.84
CA LYS A 418 -21.34 34.40 12.96
C LYS A 418 -20.40 34.06 14.09
N ARG A 419 -19.12 34.45 13.97
CA ARG A 419 -18.14 34.37 15.07
C ARG A 419 -17.44 35.71 15.26
N GLU A 420 -17.70 36.37 16.37
CA GLU A 420 -16.98 37.58 16.79
C GLU A 420 -15.69 37.19 17.53
N LYS A 421 -14.59 37.91 17.29
CA LYS A 421 -13.34 37.75 18.02
C LYS A 421 -13.35 38.65 19.26
N GLU A 422 -13.03 38.10 20.43
CA GLU A 422 -12.76 38.91 21.62
C GLU A 422 -11.36 39.54 21.50
N ALA A 423 -11.27 40.80 21.05
CA ALA A 423 -10.26 41.80 21.49
C ALA A 423 -10.33 43.11 20.67
N GLY A 424 -10.72 44.21 21.33
CA GLY A 424 -10.30 45.61 21.10
C GLY A 424 -10.69 46.27 19.77
N ASP A 425 -11.72 47.13 19.80
CA ASP A 425 -12.14 48.21 18.88
C ASP A 425 -12.17 47.98 17.35
N LEU A 426 -11.82 46.79 16.86
CA LEU A 426 -11.94 46.38 15.46
C LEU A 426 -12.59 45.00 15.43
N ILE A 427 -13.84 44.91 14.96
CA ILE A 427 -14.55 43.64 14.79
C ILE A 427 -13.84 42.83 13.68
N ASN A 428 -12.91 41.96 14.06
CA ASN A 428 -12.29 40.97 13.18
C ASN A 428 -13.04 39.65 13.34
N TYR A 429 -13.74 39.20 12.30
CA TYR A 429 -14.39 37.89 12.28
C TYR A 429 -13.37 36.82 11.93
N ASN A 430 -13.32 35.72 12.70
CA ASN A 430 -12.58 34.53 12.31
C ASN A 430 -13.56 33.54 11.65
N ASN A 431 -13.36 33.25 10.36
CA ASN A 431 -14.28 32.43 9.57
C ASN A 431 -14.09 30.92 9.81
N GLY A 432 -12.99 30.51 10.45
CA GLY A 432 -12.69 29.12 10.79
C GLY A 432 -12.00 28.96 12.14
N VAL A 433 -12.02 27.73 12.66
CA VAL A 433 -11.25 27.25 13.82
C VAL A 433 -10.95 25.77 13.64
N THR A 434 -9.74 25.36 14.01
CA THR A 434 -9.40 23.95 14.21
C THR A 434 -9.05 23.72 15.68
N LEU A 435 -9.64 22.68 16.27
CA LEU A 435 -9.37 22.24 17.63
C LEU A 435 -8.78 20.83 17.62
N HIS A 436 -7.66 20.67 18.31
CA HIS A 436 -7.06 19.37 18.59
C HIS A 436 -7.75 18.72 19.80
N SER A 437 -7.93 17.40 19.76
CA SER A 437 -8.45 16.59 20.88
C SER A 437 -7.83 16.90 22.25
N THR A 438 -6.53 17.16 22.31
CA THR A 438 -5.78 17.47 23.55
C THR A 438 -6.24 18.76 24.24
N VAL A 439 -6.84 19.68 23.47
CA VAL A 439 -7.37 20.93 23.99
C VAL A 439 -8.59 20.64 24.87
N ILE A 440 -9.49 19.76 24.40
CA ILE A 440 -10.72 19.35 25.11
C ILE A 440 -10.42 18.54 26.37
N GLN A 441 -9.31 17.78 26.38
CA GLN A 441 -8.92 16.94 27.53
C GLN A 441 -8.56 17.73 28.80
N LYS A 442 -8.36 19.06 28.72
CA LYS A 442 -7.95 19.88 29.87
C LYS A 442 -9.09 20.14 30.86
N GLU A 443 -10.32 19.74 30.57
CA GLU A 443 -11.47 19.90 31.45
C GLU A 443 -11.54 18.82 32.55
N ASP A 444 -12.02 19.22 33.73
CA ASP A 444 -12.33 18.28 34.82
C ASP A 444 -13.36 17.24 34.37
N ARG A 445 -13.15 15.97 34.77
CA ARG A 445 -13.96 14.85 34.27
C ARG A 445 -15.43 14.93 34.69
N ASN A 446 -15.71 15.46 35.87
CA ASN A 446 -17.09 15.64 36.32
C ASN A 446 -17.76 16.80 35.59
N ALA A 447 -17.03 17.89 35.38
CA ALA A 447 -17.51 19.01 34.56
C ALA A 447 -17.82 18.58 33.12
N LEU A 448 -16.95 17.76 32.53
CA LEU A 448 -17.13 17.21 31.19
C LEU A 448 -18.35 16.30 31.09
N ASN A 449 -18.52 15.36 32.04
CA ASN A 449 -19.68 14.47 32.03
C ASN A 449 -20.99 15.25 32.19
N ASN A 450 -21.02 16.23 33.11
CA ASN A 450 -22.19 17.11 33.27
C ASN A 450 -22.47 17.89 31.98
N PHE A 451 -21.44 18.41 31.31
CA PHE A 451 -21.59 19.07 30.02
C PHE A 451 -22.20 18.15 28.95
N ILE A 452 -21.75 16.90 28.86
CA ILE A 452 -22.28 15.90 27.92
C ILE A 452 -23.75 15.62 28.22
N ASP A 453 -24.07 15.30 29.47
CA ASP A 453 -25.42 14.88 29.87
C ASP A 453 -26.44 16.03 29.78
N GLU A 454 -26.04 17.25 30.16
CA GLU A 454 -26.95 18.40 30.15
C GLU A 454 -27.03 19.10 28.80
N SER A 455 -25.92 19.23 28.09
CA SER A 455 -25.83 20.02 26.86
C SER A 455 -25.88 19.15 25.61
N VAL A 456 -25.06 18.09 25.51
CA VAL A 456 -24.98 17.25 24.28
C VAL A 456 -26.23 16.38 24.12
N ALA A 457 -26.65 15.67 25.17
CA ALA A 457 -27.83 14.79 25.13
C ALA A 457 -29.11 15.55 24.77
N ARG A 458 -29.29 16.72 25.39
CA ARG A 458 -30.41 17.61 25.11
C ARG A 458 -30.35 18.12 23.66
N SER A 459 -29.15 18.51 23.18
CA SER A 459 -28.97 19.06 21.83
C SER A 459 -29.36 18.05 20.75
N LEU A 460 -28.98 16.79 20.93
CA LEU A 460 -29.21 15.75 19.93
C LEU A 460 -30.50 14.97 20.10
N SER A 461 -31.31 15.31 21.12
CA SER A 461 -32.45 14.49 21.54
C SER A 461 -32.06 13.00 21.73
N LYS A 462 -30.82 12.75 22.15
CA LYS A 462 -30.27 11.41 22.41
C LYS A 462 -30.39 11.10 23.89
N SER A 463 -30.57 9.82 24.24
CA SER A 463 -30.37 9.39 25.62
C SER A 463 -28.91 9.62 26.02
N PRO A 464 -28.61 10.17 27.22
CA PRO A 464 -27.24 10.34 27.71
C PRO A 464 -26.41 9.05 27.60
N ASN A 465 -27.04 7.89 27.84
CA ASN A 465 -26.40 6.57 27.77
C ASN A 465 -25.92 6.17 26.36
N ASN A 466 -26.34 6.90 25.31
CA ASN A 466 -25.96 6.63 23.92
C ASN A 466 -24.89 7.61 23.40
N ILE A 467 -24.34 8.47 24.26
CA ILE A 467 -23.22 9.38 23.93
C ILE A 467 -21.95 8.80 24.53
N ASP A 468 -20.84 8.93 23.80
CA ASP A 468 -19.54 8.45 24.24
C ASP A 468 -18.88 9.49 25.17
N HIS A 469 -18.71 9.14 26.44
CA HIS A 469 -18.03 9.96 27.47
C HIS A 469 -16.50 9.76 27.49
N SER A 470 -15.93 9.06 26.51
CA SER A 470 -14.48 8.91 26.40
C SER A 470 -13.81 10.23 25.97
N TYR A 471 -12.60 10.47 26.49
CA TYR A 471 -11.78 11.59 26.02
C TYR A 471 -11.40 11.41 24.55
N PRO A 472 -11.43 12.47 23.72
CA PRO A 472 -10.99 12.39 22.33
C PRO A 472 -9.53 12.02 22.24
N GLN A 473 -9.19 11.10 21.34
CA GLN A 473 -7.84 10.57 21.16
C GLN A 473 -7.45 10.64 19.69
N ASP A 474 -6.44 11.46 19.37
CA ASP A 474 -5.96 11.65 18.00
C ASP A 474 -7.08 12.04 17.02
N GLU A 475 -7.93 12.99 17.42
CA GLU A 475 -9.04 13.53 16.62
C GLU A 475 -8.90 15.03 16.37
N GLU A 476 -9.36 15.49 15.20
CA GLU A 476 -9.37 16.90 14.78
C GLU A 476 -10.76 17.41 14.47
N PHE A 477 -11.06 18.62 14.93
CA PHE A 477 -12.36 19.26 14.75
C PHE A 477 -12.18 20.62 14.06
N CYS A 478 -12.52 20.68 12.79
CA CYS A 478 -12.51 21.90 11.98
C CYS A 478 -13.92 22.49 11.93
N MET A 479 -14.08 23.76 12.29
CA MET A 479 -15.35 24.48 12.29
C MET A 479 -15.29 25.68 11.36
N MET A 480 -16.34 25.85 10.55
CA MET A 480 -16.48 26.94 9.58
C MET A 480 -17.74 27.76 9.84
N PHE A 481 -17.57 29.07 10.02
CA PHE A 481 -18.60 30.04 10.36
C PHE A 481 -18.98 30.86 9.13
N LEU A 482 -20.03 30.42 8.43
CA LEU A 482 -20.36 30.90 7.08
C LEU A 482 -21.35 32.07 7.04
N ALA A 483 -21.82 32.58 8.19
CA ALA A 483 -22.72 33.74 8.24
C ALA A 483 -22.00 35.08 8.52
N ASN A 484 -20.66 35.06 8.64
CA ASN A 484 -19.85 36.28 8.62
C ASN A 484 -20.00 37.02 7.26
N ASP A 485 -19.39 38.20 7.12
CA ASP A 485 -19.52 39.03 5.91
C ASP A 485 -19.30 38.23 4.60
N PRO A 486 -20.33 38.05 3.75
CA PRO A 486 -20.23 37.24 2.53
C PRO A 486 -19.19 37.78 1.52
N SER A 487 -18.85 39.07 1.60
CA SER A 487 -17.80 39.66 0.76
C SER A 487 -16.38 39.29 1.20
N LYS A 488 -16.23 38.76 2.43
CA LYS A 488 -14.95 38.41 3.04
C LYS A 488 -14.76 36.90 3.23
N ILE A 489 -15.84 36.14 3.36
CA ILE A 489 -15.78 34.67 3.45
C ILE A 489 -15.26 34.10 2.12
N GLN A 490 -14.26 33.23 2.22
CA GLN A 490 -13.66 32.56 1.07
C GLN A 490 -13.51 31.06 1.37
N PRO A 491 -14.59 30.27 1.30
CA PRO A 491 -14.58 28.86 1.72
C PRO A 491 -13.55 28.05 0.94
N ARG A 492 -13.30 28.45 -0.32
CA ARG A 492 -12.27 27.87 -1.20
C ARG A 492 -10.86 27.86 -0.60
N VAL A 493 -10.54 28.81 0.26
CA VAL A 493 -9.20 28.91 0.86
C VAL A 493 -9.20 28.74 2.37
N GLU A 494 -10.31 29.04 3.03
CA GLU A 494 -10.46 28.91 4.48
C GLU A 494 -10.73 27.46 4.90
N ILE A 495 -11.53 26.70 4.15
CA ILE A 495 -11.73 25.27 4.47
C ILE A 495 -10.41 24.49 4.36
N PRO A 496 -9.63 24.59 3.26
CA PRO A 496 -8.33 23.93 3.22
C PRO A 496 -7.36 24.43 4.29
N HIS A 497 -7.42 25.70 4.68
CA HIS A 497 -6.59 26.27 5.75
C HIS A 497 -6.84 25.57 7.09
N GLU A 498 -8.10 25.43 7.50
CA GLU A 498 -8.45 24.69 8.73
C GLU A 498 -8.06 23.22 8.64
N LEU A 499 -8.30 22.58 7.49
CA LEU A 499 -7.87 21.19 7.29
C LEU A 499 -6.34 21.03 7.30
N MET A 500 -5.58 22.05 6.91
CA MET A 500 -4.12 22.04 7.01
C MET A 500 -3.64 22.18 8.46
N HIS A 501 -4.35 22.94 9.30
CA HIS A 501 -4.11 22.93 10.75
C HIS A 501 -4.33 21.54 11.35
N ALA A 502 -5.42 20.85 10.98
CA ALA A 502 -5.69 19.48 11.41
C ALA A 502 -4.56 18.50 11.02
N LEU A 503 -3.83 18.79 9.95
CA LEU A 503 -2.69 18.00 9.49
C LEU A 503 -1.34 18.47 10.06
N GLY A 504 -1.33 19.45 10.97
CA GLY A 504 -0.16 19.88 11.73
C GLY A 504 0.56 21.11 11.18
N LEU A 505 -0.02 21.86 10.24
CA LEU A 505 0.54 23.15 9.84
C LEU A 505 0.17 24.24 10.84
N GLU A 506 1.12 25.13 11.10
CA GLU A 506 0.89 26.39 11.82
C GLU A 506 0.89 27.57 10.84
N HIS A 507 0.42 28.74 11.30
CA HIS A 507 0.53 29.97 10.52
C HIS A 507 1.99 30.31 10.22
N THR A 508 2.25 30.92 9.06
CA THR A 508 3.61 31.34 8.68
C THR A 508 4.13 32.56 9.45
N PHE A 509 3.29 33.27 10.19
CA PHE A 509 3.66 34.45 10.97
C PHE A 509 3.65 34.16 12.48
N GLU A 510 4.30 35.03 13.24
CA GLU A 510 4.47 34.89 14.68
C GLU A 510 3.16 35.11 15.44
N GLU A 511 2.89 34.24 16.42
CA GLU A 511 1.70 34.28 17.26
C GLU A 511 2.10 34.08 18.72
N LYS A 512 1.37 34.70 19.65
CA LYS A 512 1.72 34.74 21.08
C LYS A 512 1.85 33.34 21.71
N GLU A 513 1.11 32.36 21.20
CA GLU A 513 1.05 31.00 21.76
C GLU A 513 2.01 30.01 21.07
N HIS A 514 2.61 30.38 19.94
CA HIS A 514 3.47 29.51 19.12
C HIS A 514 4.74 30.26 18.63
N PRO A 515 5.72 30.54 19.52
CA PRO A 515 6.88 31.37 19.17
C PRO A 515 7.98 30.66 18.35
N ASN A 516 8.04 29.32 18.35
CA ASN A 516 9.17 28.54 17.81
C ASN A 516 8.87 27.94 16.42
N LYS A 517 8.54 28.80 15.45
CA LYS A 517 8.23 28.36 14.07
C LYS A 517 9.49 28.18 13.23
N GLU A 518 9.49 27.20 12.32
CA GLU A 518 10.63 26.89 11.46
C GLU A 518 11.04 28.10 10.60
N HIS A 519 10.07 28.79 10.01
CA HIS A 519 10.28 30.04 9.26
C HIS A 519 9.19 31.05 9.59
N ILE A 520 9.58 32.30 9.87
CA ILE A 520 8.65 33.39 10.24
C ILE A 520 8.54 34.41 9.11
N PHE A 521 7.31 34.77 8.78
CA PHE A 521 6.96 35.74 7.76
C PHE A 521 6.20 36.92 8.36
N ARG A 522 6.20 38.06 7.66
CA ARG A 522 5.28 39.17 7.97
C ARG A 522 3.86 38.73 7.61
N LYS A 523 2.89 38.94 8.50
CA LYS A 523 1.49 38.63 8.23
C LYS A 523 1.02 39.34 6.94
N GLY A 524 0.34 38.62 6.05
CA GLY A 524 -0.18 39.13 4.78
C GLY A 524 0.84 39.40 3.69
N SER A 525 2.07 38.92 3.87
CA SER A 525 3.15 39.14 2.89
C SER A 525 3.32 38.00 1.89
N THR A 526 2.63 36.88 2.10
CA THR A 526 2.76 35.69 1.25
C THR A 526 1.42 35.36 0.59
N LYS A 527 1.46 34.50 -0.43
CA LYS A 527 0.27 33.86 -1.02
C LYS A 527 0.01 32.48 -0.42
N ASN A 528 0.50 32.23 0.79
CA ASN A 528 0.48 30.92 1.41
C ASN A 528 -0.90 30.62 2.00
N TYR A 529 -1.37 29.38 1.91
CA TYR A 529 -2.60 28.97 2.57
C TYR A 529 -2.59 29.27 4.08
N MET A 530 -1.43 29.21 4.74
CA MET A 530 -1.26 29.42 6.18
C MET A 530 -0.92 30.89 6.57
N ASP A 531 -1.18 31.85 5.68
CA ASP A 531 -1.05 33.29 5.95
C ASP A 531 -2.42 33.98 5.87
N TYR A 532 -2.55 35.19 6.41
CA TYR A 532 -3.82 35.96 6.43
C TYR A 532 -3.79 37.14 5.46
N ASP A 533 -4.96 37.75 5.19
CA ASP A 533 -5.07 39.01 4.44
C ASP A 533 -4.41 39.00 3.05
N ASN A 534 -4.43 37.85 2.35
CA ASN A 534 -3.74 37.65 1.09
C ASN A 534 -4.52 36.76 0.09
N THR A 535 -3.95 36.62 -1.11
CA THR A 535 -4.41 35.68 -2.14
C THR A 535 -3.78 34.30 -1.91
N LYS A 536 -4.48 33.43 -1.16
CA LYS A 536 -4.02 32.09 -0.79
C LYS A 536 -4.02 31.15 -2.00
N GLU A 537 -2.83 30.84 -2.51
CA GLU A 537 -2.64 30.10 -3.78
C GLU A 537 -1.70 28.91 -3.65
N THR A 538 -0.78 28.90 -2.67
CA THR A 538 0.32 27.92 -2.62
C THR A 538 0.71 27.50 -1.20
N THR A 539 1.54 26.46 -1.12
CA THR A 539 2.25 26.01 0.08
C THR A 539 3.73 25.83 -0.26
N PHE A 540 4.59 25.95 0.75
CA PHE A 540 6.04 25.77 0.61
C PHE A 540 6.45 24.31 0.73
N LYS A 541 7.63 23.96 0.24
CA LYS A 541 8.15 22.60 0.26
C LYS A 541 8.20 22.01 1.68
N TRP A 542 8.66 22.77 2.66
CA TRP A 542 8.73 22.31 4.05
C TRP A 542 7.34 22.01 4.63
N GLN A 543 6.30 22.73 4.21
CA GLN A 543 4.92 22.44 4.59
C GLN A 543 4.41 21.16 3.93
N TRP A 544 4.82 20.85 2.69
CA TRP A 544 4.52 19.56 2.06
C TRP A 544 5.09 18.41 2.90
N ASP A 545 6.32 18.55 3.38
CA ASP A 545 6.97 17.55 4.24
C ASP A 545 6.21 17.34 5.56
N ILE A 546 5.74 18.41 6.21
CA ILE A 546 4.94 18.33 7.46
C ILE A 546 3.60 17.64 7.19
N LEU A 547 2.83 18.12 6.21
CA LEU A 547 1.53 17.55 5.83
C LEU A 547 1.65 16.05 5.54
N ARG A 548 2.69 15.64 4.81
CA ARG A 548 2.93 14.23 4.45
C ARG A 548 3.41 13.36 5.61
N LYS A 549 3.91 13.95 6.71
CA LYS A 549 4.30 13.25 7.94
C LYS A 549 3.20 13.21 8.99
N SER A 550 2.09 13.92 8.75
CA SER A 550 0.93 13.96 9.65
C SER A 550 0.49 12.55 10.08
N PRO A 551 0.16 12.32 11.36
CA PRO A 551 -0.33 11.03 11.83
C PRO A 551 -1.68 10.65 11.20
N TYR A 552 -2.42 11.61 10.63
CA TYR A 552 -3.68 11.39 9.91
C TYR A 552 -3.48 10.92 8.47
N VAL A 553 -2.24 10.98 7.95
CA VAL A 553 -1.91 10.57 6.58
C VAL A 553 -1.35 9.15 6.59
N LYS A 554 -2.00 8.25 5.86
CA LYS A 554 -1.52 6.89 5.64
C LYS A 554 -0.50 6.93 4.51
N LEU A 555 0.68 6.36 4.74
CA LEU A 555 1.55 5.97 3.63
C LEU A 555 0.76 4.96 2.80
N LEU A 556 0.49 5.29 1.53
CA LEU A 556 -0.17 4.38 0.61
C LEU A 556 0.87 3.31 0.27
N ILE A 557 1.06 2.37 1.20
CA ILE A 557 1.79 1.15 0.95
C ILE A 557 0.94 0.43 -0.10
N LEU A 558 1.29 0.63 -1.37
CA LEU A 558 0.76 -0.12 -2.51
C LEU A 558 1.11 -1.62 -2.41
N ILE A 559 1.85 -1.99 -1.36
CA ILE A 559 2.18 -3.33 -0.90
C ILE A 559 1.16 -3.75 0.17
N PHE A 560 -0.06 -4.09 -0.25
CA PHE A 560 -0.84 -5.21 0.30
C PHE A 560 -2.21 -5.36 -0.37
N THR A 561 -2.77 -4.33 -1.00
CA THR A 561 -4.04 -4.46 -1.75
C THR A 561 -3.85 -5.05 -3.16
N LEU A 562 -2.63 -4.99 -3.71
CA LEU A 562 -2.29 -5.65 -4.98
C LEU A 562 -1.61 -7.03 -4.84
N LEU A 563 -1.12 -7.38 -3.65
CA LEU A 563 -0.64 -8.75 -3.34
C LEU A 563 -1.76 -9.68 -2.82
N PHE A 564 -2.90 -9.14 -2.37
CA PHE A 564 -4.11 -9.94 -2.12
C PHE A 564 -5.08 -10.00 -3.32
N SER A 565 -4.77 -9.37 -4.44
CA SER A 565 -5.56 -9.50 -5.69
C SER A 565 -5.01 -10.55 -6.66
N SER A 566 -4.36 -11.60 -6.15
CA SER A 566 -4.70 -12.94 -6.64
C SER A 566 -5.92 -13.48 -5.89
N CYS A 567 -7.06 -12.77 -5.96
CA CYS A 567 -8.36 -13.18 -5.40
C CYS A 567 -8.91 -14.50 -6.00
N LYS A 568 -8.06 -15.32 -6.62
CA LYS A 568 -8.37 -16.61 -7.24
C LYS A 568 -7.92 -17.82 -6.43
N VAL A 569 -7.12 -17.63 -5.39
CA VAL A 569 -6.69 -18.71 -4.49
C VAL A 569 -7.37 -18.53 -3.14
N MET A 570 -7.96 -19.60 -2.63
CA MET A 570 -8.61 -19.63 -1.31
C MET A 570 -7.53 -19.85 -0.24
N SER A 571 -7.56 -19.07 0.83
CA SER A 571 -6.68 -19.31 1.98
C SER A 571 -7.19 -20.48 2.83
N ASP A 572 -6.30 -21.14 3.55
CA ASP A 572 -6.68 -22.25 4.45
C ASP A 572 -7.75 -21.82 5.47
N LYS A 573 -7.64 -20.60 6.00
CA LYS A 573 -8.63 -20.04 6.94
C LYS A 573 -10.01 -19.88 6.30
N GLU A 574 -10.10 -19.41 5.05
CA GLU A 574 -11.37 -19.33 4.31
C GLU A 574 -11.91 -20.70 3.93
N LEU A 575 -11.04 -21.68 3.70
CA LEU A 575 -11.43 -23.04 3.36
C LEU A 575 -12.05 -23.75 4.58
N GLN A 576 -11.48 -23.54 5.76
CA GLN A 576 -11.93 -24.15 7.02
C GLN A 576 -13.26 -23.61 7.54
N THR A 577 -13.72 -22.43 7.09
CA THR A 577 -15.07 -21.93 7.45
C THR A 577 -16.20 -22.60 6.66
N ILE A 578 -15.87 -23.32 5.59
CA ILE A 578 -16.85 -24.03 4.78
C ILE A 578 -17.12 -25.39 5.41
N SER A 579 -18.36 -25.58 5.86
CA SER A 579 -18.81 -26.85 6.43
C SER A 579 -18.76 -27.97 5.39
N CYS A 580 -18.18 -29.10 5.77
CA CYS A 580 -18.22 -30.36 5.00
C CYS A 580 -19.38 -31.28 5.41
N VAL A 581 -20.31 -30.80 6.24
CA VAL A 581 -21.45 -31.59 6.69
C VAL A 581 -22.46 -31.73 5.55
N CYS A 582 -22.58 -32.94 5.01
CA CYS A 582 -23.66 -33.32 4.10
C CYS A 582 -24.86 -33.84 4.90
N ASN A 583 -26.08 -33.44 4.53
CA ASN A 583 -27.29 -33.98 5.15
C ASN A 583 -27.71 -35.31 4.49
N ASP A 584 -27.00 -36.38 4.86
CA ASP A 584 -27.29 -37.75 4.42
C ASP A 584 -28.31 -38.49 5.30
N SER A 585 -28.97 -37.77 6.22
CA SER A 585 -29.97 -38.34 7.14
C SER A 585 -31.14 -39.02 6.40
N ILE A 586 -31.62 -40.14 6.95
CA ILE A 586 -32.75 -40.91 6.43
C ILE A 586 -33.88 -40.83 7.46
N THR A 587 -35.03 -40.31 7.06
CA THR A 587 -36.20 -40.23 7.94
C THR A 587 -37.00 -41.54 7.94
N GLN A 588 -37.90 -41.72 8.91
CA GLN A 588 -38.81 -42.89 8.89
C GLN A 588 -39.76 -42.86 7.69
N GLU A 589 -40.21 -41.67 7.27
CA GLU A 589 -41.03 -41.50 6.07
C GLU A 589 -40.28 -41.91 4.79
N ASP A 590 -38.96 -41.69 4.76
CA ASP A 590 -38.15 -42.09 3.60
C ASP A 590 -38.07 -43.61 3.44
N LYS A 591 -38.30 -44.41 4.48
CA LYS A 591 -38.21 -45.88 4.41
C LYS A 591 -39.34 -46.52 3.60
N LYS A 592 -40.47 -45.84 3.41
CA LYS A 592 -41.64 -46.38 2.71
C LYS A 592 -42.30 -45.32 1.84
N LEU A 593 -42.30 -45.55 0.52
CA LEU A 593 -43.03 -44.71 -0.42
C LEU A 593 -44.51 -45.13 -0.46
N PRO A 594 -45.46 -44.18 -0.30
CA PRO A 594 -46.87 -44.48 -0.51
C PRO A 594 -47.15 -44.75 -2.00
N ILE A 595 -48.04 -45.71 -2.26
CA ILE A 595 -48.48 -46.10 -3.62
C ILE A 595 -49.99 -45.86 -3.70
N PRO A 596 -50.48 -45.02 -4.63
CA PRO A 596 -49.73 -44.36 -5.70
C PRO A 596 -48.77 -43.26 -5.18
N PRO A 597 -47.67 -42.97 -5.91
CA PRO A 597 -46.71 -41.95 -5.51
C PRO A 597 -47.34 -40.57 -5.30
N PRO A 598 -46.88 -39.79 -4.30
CA PRO A 598 -47.36 -38.44 -4.07
C PRO A 598 -46.97 -37.50 -5.21
N GLU A 599 -47.74 -36.42 -5.38
CA GLU A 599 -47.44 -35.39 -6.37
C GLU A 599 -46.13 -34.65 -6.07
N ARG A 600 -45.54 -34.05 -7.11
CA ARG A 600 -44.32 -33.25 -7.00
C ARG A 600 -44.52 -32.04 -6.08
N VAL A 601 -43.64 -31.87 -5.11
CA VAL A 601 -43.63 -30.70 -4.22
C VAL A 601 -42.49 -29.78 -4.62
N LYS A 602 -42.79 -28.55 -5.04
CA LYS A 602 -41.77 -27.56 -5.42
C LYS A 602 -42.01 -26.23 -4.74
N ASN A 603 -40.99 -25.73 -4.04
CA ASN A 603 -40.95 -24.39 -3.46
C ASN A 603 -39.57 -23.74 -3.69
N ASP A 604 -39.33 -22.57 -3.11
CA ASP A 604 -38.08 -21.82 -3.30
C ASP A 604 -36.82 -22.50 -2.72
N SER A 605 -36.99 -23.49 -1.84
CA SER A 605 -35.88 -24.18 -1.17
C SER A 605 -35.72 -25.64 -1.64
N LEU A 606 -36.81 -26.33 -1.96
CA LEU A 606 -36.83 -27.76 -2.25
C LEU A 606 -37.68 -28.08 -3.49
N ASP A 607 -37.22 -29.05 -4.27
CA ASP A 607 -37.96 -29.66 -5.37
C ASP A 607 -37.93 -31.18 -5.21
N ILE A 608 -39.07 -31.76 -4.84
CA ILE A 608 -39.24 -33.19 -4.57
C ILE A 608 -40.08 -33.78 -5.69
N SER A 609 -39.53 -34.72 -6.43
CA SER A 609 -40.21 -35.37 -7.55
C SER A 609 -40.00 -36.87 -7.54
N ILE A 610 -40.95 -37.61 -8.12
CA ILE A 610 -40.87 -39.06 -8.24
C ILE A 610 -40.98 -39.43 -9.72
N SER A 611 -40.10 -40.33 -10.17
CA SER A 611 -40.18 -40.91 -11.51
C SER A 611 -40.20 -42.44 -11.45
N ASN A 612 -40.80 -43.03 -12.48
CA ASN A 612 -40.62 -44.45 -12.76
C ASN A 612 -39.30 -44.58 -13.52
N GLY A 613 -38.40 -45.48 -13.09
CA GLY A 613 -37.13 -45.69 -13.78
C GLY A 613 -37.32 -46.21 -15.20
N TRP A 614 -37.04 -45.39 -16.22
CA TRP A 614 -36.99 -45.81 -17.63
C TRP A 614 -35.60 -45.55 -18.20
N TYR A 615 -34.61 -46.38 -17.86
CA TYR A 615 -33.33 -46.40 -18.58
C TYR A 615 -32.77 -47.83 -18.68
N GLN A 616 -32.79 -48.33 -19.92
CA GLN A 616 -31.97 -49.39 -20.54
C GLN A 616 -31.86 -50.76 -19.84
N LYS A 617 -32.39 -51.77 -20.55
CA LYS A 617 -32.11 -53.22 -20.51
C LYS A 617 -31.36 -53.73 -19.26
N ASP A 618 -32.13 -54.48 -18.46
CA ASP A 618 -31.71 -55.52 -17.52
C ASP A 618 -31.67 -55.17 -16.02
N TRP A 619 -31.94 -53.93 -15.57
CA TRP A 619 -31.96 -53.61 -14.13
C TRP A 619 -33.14 -52.69 -13.70
N CYS A 620 -34.07 -53.29 -12.93
CA CYS A 620 -35.02 -52.73 -11.96
C CYS A 620 -36.26 -51.94 -12.42
N GLU A 621 -37.44 -52.55 -12.26
CA GLU A 621 -38.71 -51.86 -12.06
C GLU A 621 -38.70 -51.17 -10.67
N ALA A 622 -38.43 -49.86 -10.62
CA ALA A 622 -38.24 -49.12 -9.38
C ALA A 622 -38.81 -47.69 -9.44
N TYR A 623 -39.23 -47.16 -8.28
CA TYR A 623 -39.54 -45.75 -8.10
C TYR A 623 -38.31 -44.99 -7.62
N LEU A 624 -38.03 -43.82 -8.22
CA LEU A 624 -36.95 -42.93 -7.81
C LEU A 624 -37.53 -41.64 -7.25
N LYS A 625 -37.27 -41.35 -5.98
CA LYS A 625 -37.60 -40.08 -5.34
C LYS A 625 -36.36 -39.18 -5.36
N TYR A 626 -36.48 -38.05 -6.03
CA TYR A 626 -35.48 -36.98 -6.07
C TYR A 626 -35.86 -35.92 -5.05
N ILE A 627 -34.89 -35.50 -4.23
CA ILE A 627 -35.01 -34.38 -3.30
C ILE A 627 -33.88 -33.42 -3.65
N ASP A 628 -34.21 -32.36 -4.38
CA ASP A 628 -33.28 -31.32 -4.81
C ASP A 628 -33.32 -30.12 -3.86
N ASN A 629 -32.22 -29.85 -3.16
CA ASN A 629 -32.05 -28.63 -2.40
C ASN A 629 -31.58 -27.50 -3.32
N LEU A 630 -32.48 -26.57 -3.64
CA LEU A 630 -32.23 -25.52 -4.62
C LEU A 630 -31.21 -24.49 -4.12
N LYS A 631 -31.04 -24.35 -2.80
CA LYS A 631 -30.09 -23.44 -2.16
C LYS A 631 -28.69 -24.05 -2.10
N THR A 632 -28.57 -25.28 -1.59
CA THR A 632 -27.27 -25.95 -1.43
C THR A 632 -26.81 -26.65 -2.71
N LYS A 633 -27.69 -26.86 -3.70
CA LYS A 633 -27.45 -27.64 -4.94
C LYS A 633 -27.16 -29.13 -4.69
N GLU A 634 -27.48 -29.63 -3.51
CA GLU A 634 -27.43 -31.06 -3.21
C GLU A 634 -28.67 -31.77 -3.79
N ARG A 635 -28.47 -32.99 -4.28
CA ARG A 635 -29.52 -33.88 -4.75
C ARG A 635 -29.46 -35.19 -3.98
N LYS A 636 -30.51 -35.51 -3.23
CA LYS A 636 -30.69 -36.85 -2.65
C LYS A 636 -31.60 -37.67 -3.54
N ILE A 637 -31.21 -38.91 -3.82
CA ILE A 637 -31.98 -39.88 -4.58
C ILE A 637 -32.27 -41.07 -3.67
N ILE A 638 -33.54 -41.44 -3.58
CA ILE A 638 -34.01 -42.62 -2.85
C ILE A 638 -34.64 -43.58 -3.85
N TYR A 639 -34.14 -44.81 -3.85
CA TYR A 639 -34.63 -45.89 -4.68
C TYR A 639 -35.58 -46.76 -3.89
N TYR A 640 -36.72 -47.07 -4.50
CA TYR A 640 -37.73 -47.97 -3.94
C TYR A 640 -38.03 -49.11 -4.92
N ASP A 641 -38.39 -50.28 -4.39
CA ASP A 641 -39.02 -51.31 -5.20
C ASP A 641 -40.46 -50.95 -5.60
N LEU A 642 -41.09 -51.77 -6.44
CA LEU A 642 -42.48 -51.58 -6.86
C LEU A 642 -43.51 -51.65 -5.74
N SER A 643 -43.14 -52.19 -4.57
CA SER A 643 -43.98 -52.20 -3.37
C SER A 643 -43.73 -50.98 -2.48
N GLY A 644 -42.85 -50.06 -2.91
CA GLY A 644 -42.52 -48.83 -2.21
C GLY A 644 -41.53 -49.02 -1.05
N ASN A 645 -40.88 -50.18 -0.91
CA ASN A 645 -39.87 -50.38 0.13
C ASN A 645 -38.53 -49.77 -0.31
N ILE A 646 -37.86 -49.06 0.61
CA ILE A 646 -36.55 -48.45 0.36
C ILE A 646 -35.51 -49.51 0.01
N LYS A 647 -34.64 -49.20 -0.96
CA LYS A 647 -33.53 -50.05 -1.39
C LYS A 647 -32.18 -49.37 -1.28
N GLN A 648 -32.12 -48.08 -1.60
CA GLN A 648 -30.87 -47.34 -1.63
C GLN A 648 -31.12 -45.84 -1.42
N VAL A 649 -30.20 -45.19 -0.71
CA VAL A 649 -30.17 -43.73 -0.55
C VAL A 649 -28.79 -43.23 -0.92
N ILE A 650 -28.73 -42.24 -1.79
CA ILE A 650 -27.48 -41.66 -2.28
C ILE A 650 -27.62 -40.14 -2.43
N THR A 651 -26.55 -39.41 -2.13
CA THR A 651 -26.52 -37.95 -2.23
C THR A 651 -25.45 -37.49 -3.22
N PHE A 652 -25.78 -36.45 -3.99
CA PHE A 652 -24.93 -35.88 -5.02
C PHE A 652 -24.74 -34.38 -4.84
N PHE A 653 -23.56 -33.89 -5.19
CA PHE A 653 -23.27 -32.46 -5.28
C PHE A 653 -22.12 -32.19 -6.27
N PRO A 654 -22.32 -31.40 -7.32
CA PRO A 654 -23.53 -31.29 -8.15
C PRO A 654 -23.83 -32.59 -8.93
N ASN A 655 -22.81 -33.34 -9.30
CA ASN A 655 -22.90 -34.59 -10.07
C ASN A 655 -21.96 -35.69 -9.52
N GLU A 656 -21.30 -35.42 -8.41
CA GLU A 656 -20.40 -36.34 -7.73
C GLU A 656 -21.07 -36.88 -6.46
N ARG A 657 -20.83 -38.16 -6.14
CA ARG A 657 -21.36 -38.80 -4.92
C ARG A 657 -20.65 -38.23 -3.70
N ILE A 658 -21.42 -37.82 -2.70
CA ILE A 658 -20.93 -37.23 -1.45
C ILE A 658 -21.60 -37.89 -0.23
N GLY A 659 -20.95 -37.81 0.92
CA GLY A 659 -21.45 -38.39 2.16
C GLY A 659 -21.60 -39.91 2.09
N ARG A 660 -22.50 -40.43 2.93
CA ARG A 660 -22.77 -41.87 2.99
C ARG A 660 -23.88 -42.27 2.01
N GLU A 661 -23.62 -43.34 1.28
CA GLU A 661 -24.58 -44.09 0.50
C GLU A 661 -25.03 -45.30 1.30
N PHE A 662 -26.34 -45.53 1.40
CA PHE A 662 -26.93 -46.58 2.21
C PHE A 662 -27.68 -47.57 1.34
N PHE A 663 -27.49 -48.87 1.58
CA PHE A 663 -28.28 -49.94 0.97
C PHE A 663 -29.11 -50.64 2.03
N PHE A 664 -30.31 -51.07 1.67
CA PHE A 664 -31.30 -51.63 2.60
C PHE A 664 -31.67 -53.07 2.26
N ASP A 665 -31.97 -53.86 3.29
CA ASP A 665 -32.59 -55.18 3.15
C ASP A 665 -34.11 -55.07 2.88
N GLU A 666 -34.79 -56.21 2.75
CA GLU A 666 -36.24 -56.25 2.51
C GLU A 666 -37.07 -55.74 3.70
N GLN A 667 -36.48 -55.71 4.90
CA GLN A 667 -37.11 -55.23 6.13
C GLN A 667 -36.88 -53.73 6.37
N GLY A 668 -36.09 -53.05 5.51
CA GLY A 668 -35.78 -51.63 5.64
C GLY A 668 -34.68 -51.32 6.68
N ASN A 669 -33.85 -52.30 7.01
CA ASN A 669 -32.63 -52.11 7.79
C ASN A 669 -31.44 -51.82 6.87
N VAL A 670 -30.47 -51.06 7.37
CA VAL A 670 -29.25 -50.76 6.64
C VAL A 670 -28.39 -52.03 6.54
N LYS A 671 -28.15 -52.47 5.32
CA LYS A 671 -27.31 -53.63 4.98
C LYS A 671 -25.86 -53.24 4.73
N GLU A 672 -25.64 -52.11 4.04
CA GLU A 672 -24.32 -51.65 3.62
C GLU A 672 -24.28 -50.12 3.62
N VAL A 673 -23.11 -49.57 3.98
CA VAL A 673 -22.84 -48.13 3.95
C VAL A 673 -21.51 -47.89 3.23
N ILE A 674 -21.54 -47.07 2.18
CA ILE A 674 -20.33 -46.64 1.46
C ILE A 674 -20.12 -45.15 1.75
N ASN A 675 -18.99 -44.78 2.33
CA ASN A 675 -18.63 -43.38 2.55
C ASN A 675 -17.81 -42.85 1.37
N HIS A 676 -18.42 -42.01 0.54
CA HIS A 676 -17.74 -41.47 -0.64
C HIS A 676 -16.67 -40.44 -0.29
N ASP A 677 -16.73 -39.83 0.89
CA ASP A 677 -15.76 -38.82 1.31
C ASP A 677 -14.57 -39.42 2.09
N GLU A 678 -14.55 -40.75 2.28
CA GLU A 678 -13.45 -41.43 2.97
C GLU A 678 -12.12 -41.26 2.22
N GLY A 679 -11.08 -40.83 2.94
CA GLY A 679 -9.75 -40.59 2.37
C GLY A 679 -9.60 -39.26 1.61
N TRP A 680 -10.58 -38.36 1.67
CA TRP A 680 -10.55 -37.01 1.08
C TRP A 680 -10.59 -35.95 2.21
N ASN A 681 -9.48 -35.24 2.46
CA ASN A 681 -9.44 -34.27 3.57
C ASN A 681 -10.16 -32.95 3.24
N ILE A 682 -10.37 -32.65 1.95
CA ILE A 682 -11.27 -31.57 1.53
C ILE A 682 -12.51 -32.15 0.86
N CYS A 683 -13.67 -31.59 1.19
CA CYS A 683 -14.95 -32.06 0.66
C CYS A 683 -15.37 -31.33 -0.63
N ALA A 684 -16.38 -31.87 -1.31
CA ALA A 684 -16.91 -31.32 -2.55
C ALA A 684 -17.37 -29.84 -2.44
N PHE A 685 -17.92 -29.42 -1.29
CA PHE A 685 -18.35 -28.04 -1.04
C PHE A 685 -17.17 -27.06 -1.06
N GLN A 686 -16.07 -27.43 -0.40
CA GLN A 686 -14.83 -26.67 -0.36
C GLN A 686 -14.22 -26.54 -1.77
N VAL A 687 -14.19 -27.64 -2.53
CA VAL A 687 -13.70 -27.65 -3.92
C VAL A 687 -14.53 -26.71 -4.81
N PHE A 688 -15.84 -26.73 -4.65
CA PHE A 688 -16.75 -25.85 -5.39
C PHE A 688 -16.53 -24.37 -5.05
N ALA A 689 -16.26 -24.06 -3.79
CA ALA A 689 -15.94 -22.70 -3.35
C ALA A 689 -14.58 -22.22 -3.91
N ILE A 690 -13.56 -23.10 -3.91
CA ILE A 690 -12.26 -22.83 -4.55
C ILE A 690 -12.47 -22.49 -6.03
N ALA A 691 -13.24 -23.31 -6.75
CA ALA A 691 -13.54 -23.08 -8.16
C ALA A 691 -14.29 -21.76 -8.39
N LYS A 692 -15.23 -21.44 -7.50
CA LYS A 692 -15.99 -20.18 -7.57
C LYS A 692 -15.10 -18.96 -7.41
N LYS A 693 -14.24 -18.99 -6.39
CA LYS A 693 -13.26 -17.93 -6.11
C LYS A 693 -12.26 -17.79 -7.27
N TYR A 694 -11.76 -18.90 -7.80
CA TYR A 694 -10.87 -18.91 -8.95
C TYR A 694 -11.49 -18.26 -10.20
N ALA A 695 -12.74 -18.60 -10.49
CA ALA A 695 -13.44 -18.11 -11.66
C ALA A 695 -13.88 -16.64 -11.53
N GLY A 696 -14.15 -16.14 -10.31
CA GLY A 696 -14.59 -14.77 -10.06
C GLY A 696 -15.85 -14.44 -10.87
N ASN A 697 -15.81 -13.36 -11.67
CA ASN A 697 -16.92 -12.99 -12.58
C ASN A 697 -16.79 -13.59 -14.00
N ASN A 698 -15.97 -14.62 -14.21
CA ASN A 698 -15.66 -15.18 -15.53
C ASN A 698 -16.46 -16.45 -15.86
N TYR A 699 -17.79 -16.37 -15.79
CA TYR A 699 -18.70 -17.43 -16.20
C TYR A 699 -19.48 -17.07 -17.46
N HIS A 700 -19.86 -18.07 -18.24
CA HIS A 700 -20.76 -17.90 -19.38
C HIS A 700 -22.12 -17.28 -19.02
N LYS A 701 -22.71 -17.70 -17.90
CA LYS A 701 -24.07 -17.31 -17.46
C LYS A 701 -24.11 -17.12 -15.95
N LYS A 702 -25.15 -16.43 -15.45
CA LYS A 702 -25.37 -16.09 -14.03
C LYS A 702 -25.28 -17.31 -13.11
N ASP A 703 -25.78 -18.46 -13.57
CA ASP A 703 -25.63 -19.77 -12.92
C ASP A 703 -24.80 -20.74 -13.80
N PRO A 704 -23.47 -20.75 -13.65
CA PRO A 704 -22.60 -21.67 -14.39
C PRO A 704 -22.88 -23.13 -14.03
N ILE A 705 -22.83 -24.01 -15.04
CA ILE A 705 -22.82 -25.45 -14.82
C ILE A 705 -21.37 -25.82 -14.46
N PHE A 706 -21.20 -26.39 -13.27
CA PHE A 706 -19.95 -27.00 -12.84
C PHE A 706 -20.07 -28.52 -12.98
N GLN A 707 -19.00 -29.14 -13.47
CA GLN A 707 -18.84 -30.60 -13.49
C GLN A 707 -17.74 -30.96 -12.52
N LEU A 708 -18.12 -31.57 -11.40
CA LEU A 708 -17.19 -32.05 -10.37
C LEU A 708 -17.02 -33.55 -10.52
N CYS A 709 -15.79 -34.05 -10.41
CA CYS A 709 -15.51 -35.46 -10.26
C CYS A 709 -14.20 -35.71 -9.50
N LYS A 710 -14.01 -36.93 -9.02
CA LYS A 710 -12.72 -37.43 -8.52
C LYS A 710 -11.89 -37.94 -9.72
N ASP A 711 -10.62 -37.56 -9.79
CA ASP A 711 -9.72 -37.88 -10.90
C ASP A 711 -8.29 -38.15 -10.39
N LYS A 712 -7.36 -38.47 -11.29
CA LYS A 712 -5.93 -38.63 -10.99
C LYS A 712 -5.10 -37.67 -11.84
N TYR A 713 -4.20 -36.92 -11.19
CA TYR A 713 -3.23 -36.06 -11.86
C TYR A 713 -1.81 -36.41 -11.43
N LYS A 714 -0.97 -36.82 -12.39
CA LYS A 714 0.41 -37.30 -12.14
C LYS A 714 0.50 -38.37 -11.04
N GLY A 715 -0.42 -39.33 -11.07
CA GLY A 715 -0.49 -40.43 -10.10
C GLY A 715 -1.08 -40.06 -8.73
N LYS A 716 -1.41 -38.77 -8.48
CA LYS A 716 -2.06 -38.33 -7.25
C LYS A 716 -3.57 -38.22 -7.42
N GLU A 717 -4.33 -38.63 -6.42
CA GLU A 717 -5.77 -38.42 -6.35
C GLU A 717 -6.10 -36.94 -6.18
N VAL A 718 -7.00 -36.44 -7.02
CA VAL A 718 -7.35 -35.02 -7.07
C VAL A 718 -8.84 -34.85 -7.33
N TRP A 719 -9.38 -33.71 -6.91
CA TRP A 719 -10.66 -33.25 -7.40
C TRP A 719 -10.47 -32.57 -8.75
N LYS A 720 -11.35 -32.87 -9.70
CA LYS A 720 -11.43 -32.17 -10.98
C LYS A 720 -12.75 -31.43 -11.08
N ILE A 721 -12.68 -30.13 -11.29
CA ILE A 721 -13.89 -29.29 -11.46
C ILE A 721 -13.79 -28.44 -12.70
N SER A 722 -14.82 -28.53 -13.55
CA SER A 722 -14.87 -27.89 -14.86
C SER A 722 -16.03 -26.91 -15.00
N TYR A 723 -15.81 -25.77 -15.63
CA TYR A 723 -16.85 -24.78 -15.96
C TYR A 723 -16.60 -24.10 -17.31
N LYS A 724 -17.64 -23.52 -17.90
CA LYS A 724 -17.52 -22.68 -19.11
C LYS A 724 -17.34 -21.21 -18.76
N ASN A 725 -16.29 -20.60 -19.31
CA ASN A 725 -16.01 -19.17 -19.12
C ASN A 725 -16.89 -18.27 -20.02
N LYS A 726 -16.75 -16.94 -19.91
CA LYS A 726 -17.49 -15.96 -20.73
C LYS A 726 -17.35 -16.14 -22.25
N ARG A 727 -16.27 -16.80 -22.70
CA ARG A 727 -16.00 -17.08 -24.11
C ARG A 727 -16.43 -18.50 -24.52
N TYR A 728 -17.32 -19.13 -23.75
CA TYR A 728 -17.82 -20.48 -23.99
C TYR A 728 -16.74 -21.58 -23.96
N ARG A 729 -15.53 -21.31 -23.43
CA ARG A 729 -14.44 -22.29 -23.37
C ARG A 729 -14.40 -23.01 -22.02
N TRP A 730 -14.10 -24.30 -22.05
CA TRP A 730 -13.93 -25.11 -20.85
C TRP A 730 -12.68 -24.70 -20.07
N ARG A 731 -12.83 -24.63 -18.75
CA ARG A 731 -11.75 -24.44 -17.78
C ARG A 731 -11.89 -25.54 -16.75
N SER A 732 -10.86 -26.36 -16.59
CA SER A 732 -10.83 -27.47 -15.65
C SER A 732 -9.71 -27.26 -14.64
N LEU A 733 -10.05 -27.31 -13.36
CA LEU A 733 -9.13 -27.18 -12.24
C LEU A 733 -8.89 -28.58 -11.65
N TYR A 734 -7.62 -28.94 -11.49
CA TYR A 734 -7.20 -30.13 -10.75
C TYR A 734 -6.75 -29.66 -9.36
N ILE A 735 -7.44 -30.09 -8.32
CA ILE A 735 -7.31 -29.59 -6.95
C ILE A 735 -6.88 -30.75 -6.05
N ASP A 736 -5.81 -30.55 -5.28
CA ASP A 736 -5.26 -31.56 -4.38
C ASP A 736 -6.30 -31.99 -3.32
N LYS A 737 -6.47 -33.31 -3.12
CA LYS A 737 -7.47 -33.85 -2.20
C LYS A 737 -7.23 -33.53 -0.72
N ASN A 738 -6.00 -33.16 -0.35
CA ASN A 738 -5.61 -33.00 1.04
C ASN A 738 -5.65 -31.53 1.51
N ASN A 739 -5.28 -30.59 0.64
CA ASN A 739 -5.07 -29.19 1.04
C ASN A 739 -5.77 -28.16 0.15
N GLY A 740 -6.50 -28.56 -0.89
CA GLY A 740 -7.25 -27.62 -1.72
C GLY A 740 -6.40 -26.77 -2.67
N ARG A 741 -5.09 -27.05 -2.78
CA ARG A 741 -4.22 -26.37 -3.73
C ARG A 741 -4.56 -26.75 -5.16
N ILE A 742 -4.70 -25.75 -6.03
CA ILE A 742 -4.86 -25.96 -7.48
C ILE A 742 -3.51 -26.42 -8.06
N LEU A 743 -3.46 -27.67 -8.53
CA LEU A 743 -2.25 -28.32 -9.07
C LEU A 743 -2.09 -28.09 -10.59
N LYS A 744 -3.20 -27.96 -11.32
CA LYS A 744 -3.21 -27.66 -12.77
C LYS A 744 -4.49 -26.92 -13.15
N VAL A 745 -4.35 -26.00 -14.10
CA VAL A 745 -5.48 -25.39 -14.82
C VAL A 745 -5.40 -25.78 -16.28
N GLU A 746 -6.37 -26.53 -16.74
CA GLU A 746 -6.50 -26.93 -18.13
C GLU A 746 -7.44 -26.00 -18.87
N ARG A 747 -6.98 -25.52 -20.03
CA ARG A 747 -7.69 -24.55 -20.86
C ARG A 747 -8.10 -25.25 -22.15
N GLY A 748 -9.39 -25.54 -22.26
CA GLY A 748 -10.02 -25.89 -23.54
C GLY A 748 -10.36 -24.68 -24.39
#